data_AF-A0AAD9EKK0-F1
#
_entry.id   AF-A0AAD9EKK0-F1
#
_cell.length_a   1.000
_cell.length_b   1.000
_cell.length_c   1.000
_cell.angle_alpha   90.00
_cell.angle_beta   90.00
_cell.angle_gamma   90.00
#
_symmetry.space_group_name_H-M   'P 1'
#
loop_
_entity.id
_entity.type
_entity.pdbx_description
1 polymer ?
#
loop_
_entity_poly.entity_id
_entity_poly.type
_entity_poly.pdbx_seq_one_letter_code
_entity_poly.pdbx_strand_id
1 'polypeptide(L)'
;MFSCSMKDQWFPYIRGLIGLGHLEAFLNNEGHSLPRGDDSSSIQGGDLTRDDAMPDAKGEQKSLEHEKMGEDHEWTDIEYLNCPPTLVAFLLDEKVWANVQVEHLTDIVWPERPFDSLGLEIGKKVLIQNLTCRFKTKEVTEVSNQDTGGVQGGNLCIFLTGPPGVGKTLTAEVVAEETHRPLYRVQAGGLGFHPSALEKQLGDIFLLARRWGAIILIDEADMFMTKRRASTPDQNATVTAFLRLFHTYDGLLFLTSTSKDIDTAFYDRIHATIEYTELDKTQRKNIWRRQLQRAIGSPEGHPPNSPWPEAYRLLGKVGTNGREIRNIVRTAEQLALGLSTDLSMKHVALAVRNFGGSDNYPRNAEEVSKTVQALVATPECNFAVRSGGHTVWPGASNIQDGITIDLDGRMVAGGRENAVGIGGLTTDGGKTFYTCRVGFACDQVVNYEVVLADGSIVQANDQEHSDLFRVLKGGGNNFGIVTGFDMVTFPSKDIWDAELVHAKESAPEVVHALTDFVGNLEAHPDAHVLAMWMYLPKADDHFIENLLMSLDGEQEAKSLSKFLAIPGQVKSKTTTIATKMDTFALPKAREHTWFTTTFKNDPRISQKAADVFESLVKMMKGQVPDHDFAFQMVLQPLPVSFGKHSAVRGGNMFGLEHIKDDCVLLVWTVEVPTPEMRTTVAFPALKGAIDEIEAYAKSLNSDVKFRYLNYCDASQDPLGSYGEENVRKMREAAEKYDPAGFSKEECPVASRSQRRTWHEAQMMAAVTLRPIVASMLSACMR
;
A
#
# COMPACT_ATOMS: atom_id res chain seq x y z
N MET A 1 2.47 -24.42 -23.89
CA MET A 1 3.69 -25.19 -23.53
C MET A 1 3.27 -26.58 -23.09
N PHE A 2 3.37 -27.60 -23.95
CA PHE A 2 3.01 -28.98 -23.61
C PHE A 2 4.28 -29.83 -23.48
N SER A 3 4.62 -30.22 -22.24
CA SER A 3 5.70 -31.17 -22.01
C SER A 3 5.26 -32.57 -22.48
N CYS A 4 5.69 -32.94 -23.68
CA CYS A 4 5.63 -34.32 -24.14
C CYS A 4 6.82 -35.08 -23.52
N SER A 5 6.64 -35.53 -22.27
CA SER A 5 7.51 -36.52 -21.61
C SER A 5 6.69 -37.74 -21.20
N MET A 6 5.87 -38.25 -22.12
CA MET A 6 5.04 -39.43 -21.88
C MET A 6 5.06 -40.46 -23.02
N LYS A 7 5.95 -40.33 -24.02
CA LYS A 7 6.07 -41.38 -25.05
C LYS A 7 6.66 -42.69 -24.49
N ASP A 8 7.59 -42.62 -23.54
CA ASP A 8 8.32 -43.82 -23.08
C ASP A 8 7.64 -44.59 -21.95
N GLN A 9 6.53 -44.08 -21.39
CA GLN A 9 5.81 -44.72 -20.27
C GLN A 9 4.40 -45.21 -20.63
N TRP A 10 3.92 -44.97 -21.84
CA TRP A 10 2.55 -45.31 -22.25
C TRP A 10 2.39 -46.68 -22.92
N PHE A 11 3.47 -47.31 -23.37
CA PHE A 11 3.39 -48.63 -24.01
C PHE A 11 2.82 -49.77 -23.13
N PRO A 12 2.90 -49.74 -21.78
CA PRO A 12 2.23 -50.75 -20.95
C PRO A 12 0.74 -50.46 -20.70
N TYR A 13 0.27 -49.20 -20.79
CA TYR A 13 -1.05 -48.81 -20.29
C TYR A 13 -2.19 -48.99 -21.32
N ILE A 14 -1.88 -48.90 -22.62
CA ILE A 14 -2.87 -49.13 -23.68
C ILE A 14 -3.25 -50.62 -23.79
N ARG A 15 -2.38 -51.54 -23.37
CA ARG A 15 -2.71 -52.99 -23.32
C ARG A 15 -3.73 -53.35 -22.22
N GLY A 16 -3.85 -52.55 -21.17
CA GLY A 16 -4.80 -52.78 -20.08
C GLY A 16 -6.25 -52.40 -20.41
N LEU A 17 -6.46 -51.55 -21.42
CA LEU A 17 -7.79 -51.01 -21.76
C LEU A 17 -8.63 -51.91 -22.70
N ILE A 18 -8.10 -53.05 -23.15
CA ILE A 18 -8.88 -54.07 -23.88
C ILE A 18 -9.46 -55.14 -22.92
N GLY A 19 -9.21 -55.05 -21.61
CA GLY A 19 -9.75 -56.00 -20.64
C GLY A 19 -10.18 -55.35 -19.33
N LEU A 20 -11.50 -55.34 -19.10
CA LEU A 20 -12.24 -55.10 -17.84
C LEU A 20 -12.71 -53.66 -17.58
N GLY A 21 -14.03 -53.49 -17.71
CA GLY A 21 -14.77 -52.32 -17.27
C GLY A 21 -14.80 -52.22 -15.75
N HIS A 22 -14.16 -51.17 -15.22
CA HIS A 22 -14.33 -50.74 -13.83
C HIS A 22 -14.12 -49.23 -13.65
N LEU A 23 -14.29 -48.42 -14.70
CA LEU A 23 -14.21 -46.95 -14.62
C LEU A 23 -15.59 -46.24 -14.57
N GLU A 24 -16.70 -46.97 -14.72
CA GLU A 24 -18.05 -46.37 -14.67
C GLU A 24 -18.56 -46.11 -13.24
N ALA A 25 -17.95 -46.71 -12.20
CA ALA A 25 -18.40 -46.53 -10.82
C ALA A 25 -17.90 -45.24 -10.15
N PHE A 26 -16.89 -44.56 -10.73
CA PHE A 26 -16.31 -43.35 -10.13
C PHE A 26 -16.93 -42.05 -10.65
N LEU A 27 -17.66 -42.10 -11.77
CA LEU A 27 -18.20 -40.91 -12.45
C LEU A 27 -19.68 -40.64 -12.19
N ASN A 28 -20.41 -41.56 -11.54
CA ASN A 28 -21.86 -41.44 -11.31
C ASN A 28 -22.24 -41.29 -9.82
N ASN A 29 -21.78 -40.23 -9.15
CA ASN A 29 -22.36 -39.87 -7.85
C ASN A 29 -22.53 -38.34 -7.73
N GLU A 30 -23.53 -37.80 -8.42
CA GLU A 30 -24.15 -36.51 -8.09
C GLU A 30 -25.40 -36.73 -7.25
N GLY A 31 -25.67 -35.77 -6.36
CA GLY A 31 -26.46 -35.94 -5.14
C GLY A 31 -27.92 -36.32 -5.30
N HIS A 32 -28.38 -37.21 -4.41
CA HIS A 32 -29.76 -37.23 -3.95
C HIS A 32 -29.83 -37.28 -2.42
N SER A 33 -30.68 -36.41 -1.90
CA SER A 33 -31.06 -36.21 -0.50
C SER A 33 -31.97 -37.31 0.03
N LEU A 34 -31.77 -37.78 1.26
CA LEU A 34 -32.81 -38.40 2.10
C LEU A 34 -32.56 -38.18 3.62
N PRO A 35 -33.60 -38.27 4.48
CA PRO A 35 -33.72 -37.52 5.74
C PRO A 35 -33.51 -38.33 7.04
N ARG A 36 -33.54 -37.60 8.17
CA ARG A 36 -33.49 -37.96 9.61
C ARG A 36 -34.03 -39.34 10.03
N GLY A 37 -33.39 -39.94 11.04
CA GLY A 37 -33.99 -40.92 11.96
C GLY A 37 -32.98 -41.65 12.85
N ASP A 38 -33.17 -41.56 14.16
CA ASP A 38 -32.47 -42.28 15.24
C ASP A 38 -32.48 -43.81 15.07
N ASP A 39 -31.44 -44.51 15.52
CA ASP A 39 -31.50 -45.28 16.78
C ASP A 39 -30.28 -46.18 17.01
N SER A 40 -30.03 -46.36 18.31
CA SER A 40 -28.91 -46.95 19.02
C SER A 40 -28.79 -48.48 18.98
N SER A 41 -27.54 -48.96 19.09
CA SER A 41 -27.08 -50.18 19.81
C SER A 41 -27.62 -51.53 19.31
N SER A 42 -26.96 -52.68 19.37
CA SER A 42 -25.77 -53.26 19.99
C SER A 42 -25.64 -54.67 19.33
N ILE A 43 -24.52 -55.37 19.27
CA ILE A 43 -23.99 -56.28 20.30
C ILE A 43 -22.77 -57.00 19.69
N GLN A 44 -21.65 -56.97 20.43
CA GLN A 44 -20.63 -58.02 20.73
C GLN A 44 -20.40 -59.14 19.69
N GLY A 45 -19.17 -59.51 19.32
CA GLY A 45 -17.98 -59.72 20.14
C GLY A 45 -17.57 -61.19 19.99
N GLY A 46 -16.31 -61.48 19.66
CA GLY A 46 -15.83 -62.85 19.47
C GLY A 46 -14.43 -62.92 18.88
N ASP A 47 -13.48 -63.29 19.72
CA ASP A 47 -12.03 -63.17 19.61
C ASP A 47 -11.37 -64.47 19.12
N LEU A 48 -10.05 -64.38 18.84
CA LEU A 48 -9.03 -65.44 18.85
C LEU A 48 -8.60 -66.16 17.55
N THR A 49 -7.53 -65.59 16.97
CA THR A 49 -6.19 -66.17 16.73
C THR A 49 -5.97 -67.57 16.08
N ARG A 50 -5.15 -67.49 15.02
CA ARG A 50 -3.93 -68.28 14.66
C ARG A 50 -4.01 -69.65 13.99
N ASP A 51 -3.14 -69.73 12.98
CA ASP A 51 -2.41 -70.86 12.41
C ASP A 51 -3.22 -71.89 11.61
N ASP A 52 -3.08 -71.86 10.27
CA ASP A 52 -2.33 -72.90 9.56
C ASP A 52 -2.30 -72.66 8.04
N ALA A 53 -1.21 -73.14 7.44
CA ALA A 53 -0.66 -72.80 6.14
C ALA A 53 -1.50 -73.19 4.90
N MET A 54 -1.23 -72.47 3.80
CA MET A 54 -1.67 -72.81 2.44
C MET A 54 -1.14 -74.18 1.99
N PRO A 55 -1.91 -74.92 1.17
CA PRO A 55 -1.35 -75.85 0.20
C PRO A 55 -1.29 -75.21 -1.18
N ASP A 56 -0.13 -75.40 -1.79
CA ASP A 56 0.30 -74.92 -3.10
C ASP A 56 -0.16 -75.87 -4.24
N ALA A 57 -0.05 -75.34 -5.46
CA ALA A 57 0.23 -76.05 -6.72
C ALA A 57 -0.91 -76.36 -7.72
N LYS A 58 -0.82 -75.65 -8.86
CA LYS A 58 -0.88 -76.10 -10.27
C LYS A 58 -2.14 -75.82 -11.09
N GLY A 59 -2.14 -74.64 -11.71
CA GLY A 59 -2.69 -74.39 -13.04
C GLY A 59 -1.83 -73.34 -13.74
N GLU A 60 -1.17 -73.71 -14.83
CA GLU A 60 -0.26 -72.86 -15.61
C GLU A 60 -0.93 -71.57 -16.09
N GLN A 61 -0.41 -70.40 -15.66
CA GLN A 61 -0.61 -69.14 -16.37
C GLN A 61 0.71 -68.81 -17.05
N LYS A 62 0.78 -69.08 -18.35
CA LYS A 62 1.86 -68.65 -19.24
C LYS A 62 2.14 -67.17 -19.02
N SER A 63 3.39 -66.86 -18.69
CA SER A 63 3.96 -65.53 -18.76
C SER A 63 3.69 -64.94 -20.15
N LEU A 64 2.88 -63.90 -20.21
CA LEU A 64 2.82 -63.02 -21.38
C LEU A 64 4.12 -62.22 -21.40
N GLU A 65 5.14 -62.82 -22.01
CA GLU A 65 6.32 -62.08 -22.48
C GLU A 65 5.83 -60.91 -23.32
N HIS A 66 5.95 -59.69 -22.79
CA HIS A 66 5.64 -58.48 -23.51
C HIS A 66 6.78 -58.23 -24.49
N GLU A 67 6.63 -58.70 -25.73
CA GLU A 67 7.45 -58.25 -26.85
C GLU A 67 7.38 -56.71 -26.91
N LYS A 68 8.52 -56.05 -26.63
CA LYS A 68 8.72 -54.63 -26.91
C LYS A 68 8.66 -54.45 -28.43
N MET A 69 7.63 -53.78 -28.95
CA MET A 69 7.70 -53.26 -30.31
C MET A 69 8.80 -52.19 -30.35
N GLY A 70 9.75 -52.35 -31.27
CA GLY A 70 10.85 -51.40 -31.45
C GLY A 70 10.35 -50.03 -31.93
N GLU A 71 11.18 -49.01 -31.75
CA GLU A 71 10.94 -47.61 -32.14
C GLU A 71 10.65 -47.42 -33.65
N ASP A 72 10.86 -48.46 -34.47
CA ASP A 72 10.70 -48.47 -35.94
C ASP A 72 9.41 -49.18 -36.43
N HIS A 73 8.34 -49.26 -35.63
CA HIS A 73 7.08 -49.82 -36.12
C HIS A 73 6.34 -48.83 -37.04
N GLU A 74 6.27 -49.12 -38.33
CA GLU A 74 5.38 -48.41 -39.26
C GLU A 74 3.92 -48.81 -39.00
N TRP A 75 3.10 -47.82 -38.65
CA TRP A 75 1.69 -47.98 -38.33
C TRP A 75 0.86 -48.10 -39.61
N THR A 76 -0.11 -49.01 -39.61
CA THR A 76 -1.08 -49.15 -40.69
C THR A 76 -2.20 -48.10 -40.59
N ASP A 77 -2.86 -47.78 -41.72
CA ASP A 77 -3.97 -46.81 -41.76
C ASP A 77 -5.12 -47.18 -40.80
N ILE A 78 -5.37 -48.48 -40.61
CA ILE A 78 -6.38 -49.00 -39.68
C ILE A 78 -5.97 -48.72 -38.23
N GLU A 79 -4.69 -48.80 -37.89
CA GLU A 79 -4.20 -48.49 -36.54
C GLU A 79 -4.28 -46.99 -36.26
N TYR A 80 -3.99 -46.12 -37.24
CA TYR A 80 -4.21 -44.69 -37.13
C TYR A 80 -5.70 -44.33 -36.96
N LEU A 81 -6.61 -45.02 -37.67
CA LEU A 81 -8.06 -44.83 -37.54
C LEU A 81 -8.60 -45.21 -36.15
N ASN A 82 -7.91 -46.10 -35.43
CA ASN A 82 -8.29 -46.50 -34.08
C ASN A 82 -7.73 -45.57 -32.99
N CYS A 83 -6.84 -44.63 -33.33
CA CYS A 83 -6.31 -43.65 -32.39
C CYS A 83 -7.33 -42.52 -32.16
N PRO A 84 -7.62 -42.16 -30.90
CA PRO A 84 -8.51 -41.03 -30.63
C PRO A 84 -7.87 -39.73 -31.15
N PRO A 85 -8.65 -38.83 -31.80
CA PRO A 85 -8.14 -37.56 -32.33
C PRO A 85 -7.80 -36.54 -31.23
N THR A 86 -8.12 -36.86 -29.98
CA THR A 86 -7.91 -36.02 -28.81
C THR A 86 -7.13 -36.77 -27.73
N LEU A 87 -6.30 -36.03 -27.00
CA LEU A 87 -5.51 -36.54 -25.88
C LEU A 87 -5.85 -35.74 -24.61
N VAL A 88 -5.84 -36.40 -23.45
CA VAL A 88 -6.01 -35.70 -22.17
C VAL A 88 -4.66 -35.09 -21.79
N ALA A 89 -4.59 -33.76 -21.75
CA ALA A 89 -3.37 -33.03 -21.40
C ALA A 89 -3.62 -32.11 -20.18
N PHE A 90 -2.57 -31.91 -19.38
CA PHE A 90 -2.61 -30.93 -18.29
C PHE A 90 -2.11 -29.58 -18.81
N LEU A 91 -2.94 -28.56 -18.69
CA LEU A 91 -2.59 -27.21 -19.06
C LEU A 91 -1.82 -26.55 -17.90
N LEU A 92 -0.52 -26.28 -18.10
CA LEU A 92 0.35 -25.77 -17.03
C LEU A 92 -0.03 -24.35 -16.56
N ASP A 93 -0.58 -23.52 -17.45
CA ASP A 93 -0.95 -22.14 -17.14
C ASP A 93 -2.28 -22.07 -16.36
N GLU A 94 -3.28 -22.85 -16.79
CA GLU A 94 -4.62 -22.92 -16.22
C GLU A 94 -4.75 -23.94 -15.08
N LYS A 95 -3.80 -24.86 -14.96
CA LYS A 95 -3.73 -25.92 -13.94
C LYS A 95 -4.91 -26.90 -13.95
N VAL A 96 -5.42 -27.18 -15.14
CA VAL A 96 -6.56 -28.09 -15.35
C VAL A 96 -6.23 -29.17 -16.37
N TRP A 97 -6.90 -30.32 -16.25
CA TRP A 97 -6.90 -31.35 -17.29
C TRP A 97 -7.92 -31.01 -18.36
N ALA A 98 -7.51 -31.06 -19.62
CA ALA A 98 -8.36 -30.76 -20.77
C ALA A 98 -8.11 -31.77 -21.92
N ASN A 99 -9.14 -32.00 -22.73
CA ASN A 99 -8.99 -32.72 -23.99
C ASN A 99 -8.41 -31.76 -25.04
N VAL A 100 -7.26 -32.10 -25.60
CA VAL A 100 -6.58 -31.32 -26.65
C VAL A 100 -6.57 -32.10 -27.95
N GLN A 101 -6.74 -31.41 -29.08
CA GLN A 101 -6.65 -32.05 -30.39
C GLN A 101 -5.19 -32.33 -30.73
N VAL A 102 -4.92 -33.56 -31.16
CA VAL A 102 -3.55 -34.00 -31.49
C VAL A 102 -2.97 -33.18 -32.66
N GLU A 103 -3.82 -32.73 -33.59
CA GLU A 103 -3.43 -31.94 -34.77
C GLU A 103 -2.81 -30.57 -34.43
N HIS A 104 -3.06 -30.03 -33.23
CA HIS A 104 -2.55 -28.72 -32.80
C HIS A 104 -1.33 -28.84 -31.87
N LEU A 105 -0.83 -30.06 -31.64
CA LEU A 105 0.37 -30.28 -30.84
C LEU A 105 1.62 -30.12 -31.71
N THR A 106 2.53 -29.25 -31.28
CA THR A 106 3.85 -29.08 -31.88
C THR A 106 4.94 -29.34 -30.85
N ASP A 107 6.10 -29.80 -31.30
CA ASP A 107 7.26 -29.95 -30.42
C ASP A 107 7.67 -28.60 -29.81
N ILE A 108 8.19 -28.65 -28.57
CA ILE A 108 8.70 -27.45 -27.91
C ILE A 108 10.02 -27.05 -28.56
N VAL A 109 10.09 -25.80 -29.04
CA VAL A 109 11.32 -25.18 -29.51
C VAL A 109 12.07 -24.58 -28.31
N TRP A 110 13.21 -25.18 -27.97
CA TRP A 110 14.06 -24.72 -26.87
C TRP A 110 15.12 -23.73 -27.35
N PRO A 111 15.37 -22.62 -26.62
CA PRO A 111 16.41 -21.67 -26.98
C PRO A 111 17.82 -22.24 -26.75
N GLU A 112 18.77 -21.98 -27.65
CA GLU A 112 20.14 -22.49 -27.54
C GLU A 112 20.96 -21.88 -26.38
N ARG A 113 20.66 -20.64 -25.99
CA ARG A 113 21.39 -19.90 -24.93
C ARG A 113 20.44 -19.17 -23.98
N PRO A 114 19.63 -19.89 -23.18
CA PRO A 114 18.61 -19.26 -22.33
C PRO A 114 19.22 -18.35 -21.27
N PHE A 115 20.39 -18.68 -20.73
CA PHE A 115 21.10 -17.86 -19.73
C PHE A 115 21.59 -16.50 -20.25
N ASP A 116 21.70 -16.30 -21.57
CA ASP A 116 22.04 -14.99 -22.13
C ASP A 116 20.92 -13.98 -21.83
N SER A 117 19.67 -14.42 -21.73
CA SER A 117 18.51 -13.59 -21.38
C SER A 117 18.58 -13.01 -19.97
N LEU A 118 19.33 -13.64 -19.06
CA LEU A 118 19.33 -13.30 -17.65
C LEU A 118 20.35 -12.19 -17.33
N GLY A 119 19.92 -11.15 -16.61
CA GLY A 119 20.77 -10.03 -16.19
C GLY A 119 21.66 -10.30 -14.97
N LEU A 120 22.02 -11.56 -14.70
CA LEU A 120 22.83 -11.93 -13.53
C LEU A 120 24.34 -11.78 -13.76
N GLU A 121 25.09 -11.58 -12.68
CA GLU A 121 26.55 -11.69 -12.68
C GLU A 121 26.99 -13.09 -13.13
N ILE A 122 28.12 -13.16 -13.84
CA ILE A 122 28.65 -14.40 -14.40
C ILE A 122 28.82 -15.47 -13.31
N GLY A 123 29.34 -15.10 -12.13
CA GLY A 123 29.51 -16.03 -11.02
C GLY A 123 28.20 -16.66 -10.55
N LYS A 124 27.12 -15.88 -10.48
CA LYS A 124 25.78 -16.39 -10.10
C LYS A 124 25.18 -17.28 -11.20
N LYS A 125 25.37 -16.93 -12.47
CA LYS A 125 24.94 -17.79 -13.60
C LYS A 125 25.64 -19.15 -13.56
N VAL A 126 26.96 -19.14 -13.40
CA VAL A 126 27.79 -20.35 -13.31
C VAL A 126 27.37 -21.19 -12.11
N LEU A 127 27.11 -20.57 -10.95
CA LEU A 127 26.60 -21.28 -9.76
C LEU A 127 25.28 -22.00 -10.07
N ILE A 128 24.28 -21.29 -10.61
CA ILE A 128 22.97 -21.88 -10.91
C ILE A 128 23.14 -23.02 -11.93
N GLN A 129 23.87 -22.79 -13.02
CA GLN A 129 24.11 -23.80 -14.05
C GLN A 129 24.76 -25.07 -13.50
N ASN A 130 25.74 -24.94 -12.59
CA ASN A 130 26.40 -26.08 -11.98
C ASN A 130 25.50 -26.82 -10.98
N LEU A 131 24.69 -26.09 -10.21
CA LEU A 131 23.72 -26.72 -9.30
C LEU A 131 22.64 -27.49 -10.06
N THR A 132 22.25 -26.99 -11.24
CA THR A 132 21.15 -27.56 -12.03
C THR A 132 21.62 -28.53 -13.12
N CYS A 133 22.93 -28.69 -13.36
CA CYS A 133 23.45 -29.50 -14.48
C CYS A 133 23.02 -30.96 -14.41
N ARG A 134 22.89 -31.53 -13.19
CA ARG A 134 22.43 -32.91 -12.96
C ARG A 134 21.00 -33.17 -13.46
N PHE A 135 20.22 -32.12 -13.66
CA PHE A 135 18.85 -32.23 -14.15
C PHE A 135 18.76 -32.21 -15.69
N LYS A 136 19.88 -32.04 -16.41
CA LYS A 136 19.94 -32.07 -17.89
C LYS A 136 19.87 -33.47 -18.49
N THR A 137 20.37 -34.49 -17.79
CA THR A 137 20.35 -35.88 -18.28
C THR A 137 18.93 -36.45 -18.17
N LYS A 138 18.35 -36.86 -19.31
CA LYS A 138 17.03 -37.51 -19.39
C LYS A 138 17.04 -38.95 -18.86
N GLU A 139 18.21 -39.56 -18.72
CA GLU A 139 18.32 -40.93 -18.20
C GLU A 139 18.23 -40.92 -16.68
N VAL A 140 17.11 -41.41 -16.17
CA VAL A 140 17.12 -42.20 -14.95
C VAL A 140 17.90 -43.47 -15.29
N THR A 141 19.23 -43.41 -15.25
CA THR A 141 20.02 -44.64 -15.31
C THR A 141 19.72 -45.40 -14.02
N GLU A 142 18.93 -46.47 -14.15
CA GLU A 142 19.05 -47.65 -13.27
C GLU A 142 20.46 -48.21 -13.44
N VAL A 143 21.47 -47.54 -12.87
CA VAL A 143 22.74 -48.18 -12.59
C VAL A 143 22.52 -49.00 -11.33
N SER A 144 22.56 -50.32 -11.49
CA SER A 144 22.72 -51.27 -10.41
C SER A 144 23.91 -50.87 -9.54
N ASN A 145 23.65 -50.27 -8.38
CA ASN A 145 24.66 -50.03 -7.36
C ASN A 145 24.93 -51.33 -6.60
N GLN A 146 25.87 -52.12 -7.11
CA GLN A 146 26.78 -52.88 -6.23
C GLN A 146 28.06 -52.06 -6.14
N ASP A 147 28.47 -51.76 -4.91
CA ASP A 147 29.75 -51.15 -4.53
C ASP A 147 29.93 -49.65 -4.84
N THR A 148 29.17 -48.82 -4.12
CA THR A 148 29.64 -47.68 -3.29
C THR A 148 28.41 -46.91 -2.80
N GLY A 149 28.44 -46.43 -1.56
CA GLY A 149 27.27 -45.87 -0.89
C GLY A 149 26.60 -44.72 -1.66
N GLY A 150 25.33 -44.94 -2.03
CA GLY A 150 24.28 -43.95 -2.17
C GLY A 150 24.48 -42.84 -3.20
N VAL A 151 24.15 -43.08 -4.47
CA VAL A 151 23.75 -41.99 -5.37
C VAL A 151 22.32 -41.60 -4.99
N GLN A 152 22.21 -40.71 -4.01
CA GLN A 152 20.95 -40.15 -3.53
C GLN A 152 20.48 -39.10 -4.56
N GLY A 153 19.39 -39.37 -5.27
CA GLY A 153 18.61 -38.33 -5.95
C GLY A 153 18.18 -37.33 -4.88
N GLY A 154 18.87 -36.18 -4.83
CA GLY A 154 18.70 -35.19 -3.77
C GLY A 154 17.74 -34.09 -4.18
N ASN A 155 17.01 -33.57 -3.19
CA ASN A 155 16.28 -32.32 -3.33
C ASN A 155 17.25 -31.16 -3.68
N LEU A 156 16.79 -30.19 -4.46
CA LEU A 156 17.52 -28.94 -4.68
C LEU A 156 16.54 -27.78 -4.55
N CYS A 157 16.76 -26.96 -3.52
CA CYS A 157 16.00 -25.74 -3.31
C CYS A 157 16.89 -24.50 -3.51
N ILE A 158 16.48 -23.64 -4.44
CA ILE A 158 17.14 -22.36 -4.70
C ILE A 158 16.20 -21.22 -4.29
N PHE A 159 16.69 -20.36 -3.39
CA PHE A 159 15.96 -19.19 -2.92
C PHE A 159 16.40 -17.94 -3.69
N LEU A 160 15.44 -17.24 -4.30
CA LEU A 160 15.67 -16.02 -5.06
C LEU A 160 15.06 -14.84 -4.32
N THR A 161 15.89 -13.89 -3.87
CA THR A 161 15.44 -12.74 -3.07
C THR A 161 15.86 -11.41 -3.71
N GLY A 162 15.05 -10.38 -3.57
CA GLY A 162 15.37 -9.02 -4.03
C GLY A 162 14.14 -8.23 -4.51
N PRO A 163 14.34 -7.00 -5.02
CA PRO A 163 13.24 -6.12 -5.46
C PRO A 163 12.36 -6.71 -6.58
N PRO A 164 11.13 -6.23 -6.79
CA PRO A 164 10.29 -6.67 -7.89
C PRO A 164 10.91 -6.33 -9.26
N GLY A 165 10.66 -7.17 -10.28
CA GLY A 165 11.05 -6.89 -11.67
C GLY A 165 12.53 -7.08 -12.04
N VAL A 166 13.37 -7.63 -11.15
CA VAL A 166 14.83 -7.81 -11.37
C VAL A 166 15.23 -9.14 -12.01
N GLY A 167 14.27 -10.04 -12.30
CA GLY A 167 14.53 -11.30 -13.00
C GLY A 167 14.48 -12.58 -12.15
N LYS A 168 13.91 -12.53 -10.94
CA LYS A 168 13.75 -13.72 -10.06
C LYS A 168 12.97 -14.84 -10.75
N THR A 169 11.71 -14.60 -11.13
CA THR A 169 10.86 -15.55 -11.86
C THR A 169 11.52 -16.03 -13.16
N LEU A 170 12.10 -15.11 -13.92
CA LEU A 170 12.82 -15.40 -15.19
C LEU A 170 13.97 -16.40 -15.01
N THR A 171 14.58 -16.48 -13.82
CA THR A 171 15.67 -17.42 -13.56
C THR A 171 15.18 -18.87 -13.57
N ALA A 172 14.01 -19.12 -12.98
CA ALA A 172 13.42 -20.45 -13.00
C ALA A 172 12.98 -20.86 -14.41
N GLU A 173 12.45 -19.90 -15.19
CA GLU A 173 12.13 -20.08 -16.61
C GLU A 173 13.37 -20.47 -17.43
N VAL A 174 14.46 -19.72 -17.28
CA VAL A 174 15.74 -20.00 -17.95
C VAL A 174 16.32 -21.35 -17.58
N VAL A 175 16.18 -21.78 -16.32
CA VAL A 175 16.64 -23.10 -15.88
C VAL A 175 15.76 -24.21 -16.45
N ALA A 176 14.45 -24.00 -16.54
CA ALA A 176 13.53 -24.95 -17.17
C ALA A 176 13.86 -25.12 -18.66
N GLU A 177 14.15 -24.02 -19.36
CA GLU A 177 14.63 -24.03 -20.74
C GLU A 177 15.97 -24.75 -20.88
N GLU A 178 16.96 -24.45 -20.03
CA GLU A 178 18.29 -25.09 -20.09
C GLU A 178 18.27 -26.59 -19.78
N THR A 179 17.30 -27.05 -18.98
CA THR A 179 17.15 -28.47 -18.59
C THR A 179 16.10 -29.22 -19.41
N HIS A 180 15.42 -28.54 -20.35
CA HIS A 180 14.31 -29.07 -21.14
C HIS A 180 13.21 -29.72 -20.28
N ARG A 181 12.85 -29.08 -19.16
CA ARG A 181 11.85 -29.56 -18.19
C ARG A 181 10.64 -28.65 -18.10
N PRO A 182 9.44 -29.18 -17.83
CA PRO A 182 8.27 -28.33 -17.55
C PRO A 182 8.49 -27.49 -16.29
N LEU A 183 8.00 -26.24 -16.31
CA LEU A 183 7.96 -25.35 -15.16
C LEU A 183 6.54 -25.30 -14.60
N TYR A 184 6.34 -25.80 -13.39
CA TYR A 184 5.08 -25.71 -12.66
C TYR A 184 5.10 -24.49 -11.76
N ARG A 185 4.39 -23.42 -12.15
CA ARG A 185 4.35 -22.15 -11.42
C ARG A 185 3.19 -22.09 -10.44
N VAL A 186 3.50 -21.78 -9.20
CA VAL A 186 2.57 -21.65 -8.08
C VAL A 186 2.69 -20.24 -7.51
N GLN A 187 1.57 -19.54 -7.37
CA GLN A 187 1.55 -18.26 -6.66
C GLN A 187 1.17 -18.54 -5.21
N ALA A 188 1.93 -18.01 -4.25
CA ALA A 188 1.76 -18.32 -2.83
C ALA A 188 0.32 -18.07 -2.33
N GLY A 189 -0.34 -16.99 -2.77
CA GLY A 189 -1.73 -16.70 -2.40
C GLY A 189 -2.75 -17.77 -2.84
N GLY A 190 -2.43 -18.59 -3.84
CA GLY A 190 -3.30 -19.65 -4.35
C GLY A 190 -3.23 -20.98 -3.58
N LEU A 191 -2.36 -21.08 -2.58
CA LEU A 191 -2.11 -22.31 -1.80
C LEU A 191 -3.00 -22.47 -0.55
N GLY A 192 -3.87 -21.50 -0.30
CA GLY A 192 -4.74 -21.46 0.89
C GLY A 192 -4.00 -21.05 2.18
N PHE A 193 -4.75 -20.52 3.14
CA PHE A 193 -4.20 -19.98 4.40
C PHE A 193 -4.30 -20.95 5.58
N HIS A 194 -4.99 -22.08 5.41
CA HIS A 194 -5.14 -23.11 6.42
C HIS A 194 -4.16 -24.27 6.17
N PRO A 195 -3.49 -24.80 7.23
CA PRO A 195 -2.51 -25.89 7.10
C PRO A 195 -3.00 -27.11 6.29
N SER A 196 -4.24 -27.54 6.50
CA SER A 196 -4.80 -28.71 5.81
C SER A 196 -5.01 -28.50 4.31
N ALA A 197 -5.42 -27.29 3.91
CA ALA A 197 -5.57 -26.93 2.50
C ALA A 197 -4.21 -26.85 1.81
N LEU A 198 -3.23 -26.26 2.49
CA LEU A 198 -1.84 -26.15 2.03
C LEU A 198 -1.22 -27.54 1.81
N GLU A 199 -1.36 -28.44 2.80
CA GLU A 199 -0.85 -29.82 2.72
C GLU A 199 -1.45 -30.59 1.56
N LYS A 200 -2.75 -30.48 1.34
CA LYS A 200 -3.43 -31.13 0.20
C LYS A 200 -2.92 -30.58 -1.13
N GLN A 201 -3.00 -29.26 -1.32
CA GLN A 201 -2.67 -28.65 -2.62
C GLN A 201 -1.19 -28.79 -2.97
N LEU A 202 -0.26 -28.49 -2.06
CA LEU A 202 1.16 -28.69 -2.33
C LEU A 202 1.50 -30.18 -2.48
N GLY A 203 0.85 -31.07 -1.73
CA GLY A 203 1.02 -32.52 -1.89
C GLY A 203 0.70 -32.98 -3.32
N ASP A 204 -0.45 -32.56 -3.86
CA ASP A 204 -0.87 -32.88 -5.23
C ASP A 204 0.12 -32.30 -6.27
N ILE A 205 0.56 -31.06 -6.08
CA ILE A 205 1.55 -30.40 -6.96
C ILE A 205 2.89 -31.13 -6.93
N PHE A 206 3.38 -31.51 -5.75
CA PHE A 206 4.64 -32.25 -5.58
C PHE A 206 4.59 -33.62 -6.23
N LEU A 207 3.44 -34.31 -6.13
CA LEU A 207 3.23 -35.59 -6.79
C LEU A 207 3.28 -35.47 -8.32
N LEU A 208 2.58 -34.47 -8.89
CA LEU A 208 2.59 -34.21 -10.33
C LEU A 208 3.97 -33.80 -10.82
N ALA A 209 4.62 -32.86 -10.14
CA ALA A 209 5.94 -32.38 -10.50
C ALA A 209 6.98 -33.51 -10.47
N ARG A 210 6.93 -34.38 -9.45
CA ARG A 210 7.80 -35.56 -9.37
C ARG A 210 7.57 -36.51 -10.54
N ARG A 211 6.32 -36.79 -10.91
CA ARG A 211 5.99 -37.68 -12.05
C ARG A 211 6.47 -37.11 -13.38
N TRP A 212 6.40 -35.80 -13.56
CA TRP A 212 6.81 -35.13 -14.80
C TRP A 212 8.28 -34.70 -14.81
N GLY A 213 9.00 -34.88 -13.70
CA GLY A 213 10.32 -34.28 -13.52
C GLY A 213 10.31 -32.75 -13.65
N ALA A 214 9.18 -32.11 -13.32
CA ALA A 214 8.98 -30.68 -13.47
C ALA A 214 9.76 -29.88 -12.43
N ILE A 215 10.17 -28.67 -12.81
CA ILE A 215 10.68 -27.66 -11.89
C ILE A 215 9.48 -26.98 -11.23
N ILE A 216 9.49 -26.84 -9.91
CA ILE A 216 8.47 -26.07 -9.21
C ILE A 216 9.00 -24.66 -8.95
N LEU A 217 8.18 -23.65 -9.23
CA LEU A 217 8.41 -22.28 -8.81
C LEU A 217 7.27 -21.82 -7.90
N ILE A 218 7.58 -21.54 -6.63
CA ILE A 218 6.64 -20.86 -5.73
C ILE A 218 7.00 -19.37 -5.70
N ASP A 219 6.16 -18.58 -6.35
CA ASP A 219 6.32 -17.13 -6.48
C ASP A 219 5.69 -16.40 -5.30
N GLU A 220 6.38 -15.36 -4.80
CA GLU A 220 5.94 -14.51 -3.67
C GLU A 220 5.70 -15.31 -2.37
N ALA A 221 6.61 -16.22 -2.04
CA ALA A 221 6.49 -17.11 -0.88
C ALA A 221 6.67 -16.42 0.50
N ASP A 222 6.71 -15.08 0.53
CA ASP A 222 6.96 -14.24 1.72
C ASP A 222 6.11 -14.67 2.93
N MET A 223 4.82 -14.89 2.70
CA MET A 223 3.86 -15.26 3.74
C MET A 223 4.16 -16.61 4.41
N PHE A 224 4.70 -17.59 3.66
CA PHE A 224 4.99 -18.93 4.18
C PHE A 224 6.39 -19.05 4.80
N MET A 225 7.23 -18.05 4.58
CA MET A 225 8.62 -18.03 5.07
C MET A 225 8.86 -16.98 6.16
N THR A 226 7.82 -16.28 6.62
CA THR A 226 7.93 -15.24 7.65
C THR A 226 8.37 -15.82 9.00
N LYS A 227 9.17 -15.07 9.77
CA LYS A 227 9.59 -15.42 11.14
C LYS A 227 8.39 -15.67 12.06
N ARG A 228 8.41 -16.80 12.76
CA ARG A 228 7.37 -17.15 13.74
C ARG A 228 7.31 -16.16 14.91
N ARG A 229 6.09 -15.78 15.33
CA ARG A 229 5.84 -14.85 16.47
C ARG A 229 4.83 -15.45 17.43
N ALA A 230 5.01 -15.23 18.74
CA ALA A 230 4.10 -15.75 19.77
C ALA A 230 2.66 -15.20 19.64
N SER A 231 2.49 -14.01 19.07
CA SER A 231 1.19 -13.34 18.89
C SER A 231 0.35 -13.86 17.71
N THR A 232 0.87 -14.76 16.88
CA THR A 232 0.21 -15.21 15.63
C THR A 232 0.28 -16.74 15.46
N PRO A 233 -0.46 -17.52 16.27
CA PRO A 233 -0.41 -18.98 16.25
C PRO A 233 -0.82 -19.60 14.91
N ASP A 234 -1.82 -19.05 14.21
CA ASP A 234 -2.31 -19.59 12.93
C ASP A 234 -1.27 -19.46 11.81
N GLN A 235 -0.58 -18.33 11.70
CA GLN A 235 0.51 -18.14 10.73
C GLN A 235 1.69 -19.09 11.02
N ASN A 236 2.03 -19.29 12.30
CA ASN A 236 3.09 -20.22 12.68
C ASN A 236 2.74 -21.67 12.29
N ALA A 237 1.47 -22.05 12.38
CA ALA A 237 1.00 -23.37 11.95
C ALA A 237 1.19 -23.55 10.44
N THR A 238 0.87 -22.54 9.64
CA THR A 238 1.06 -22.56 8.18
C THR A 238 2.54 -22.62 7.78
N VAL A 239 3.41 -21.82 8.42
CA VAL A 239 4.88 -21.91 8.24
C VAL A 239 5.38 -23.31 8.60
N THR A 240 4.85 -23.91 9.67
CA THR A 240 5.22 -25.26 10.10
C THR A 240 4.78 -26.33 9.10
N ALA A 241 3.56 -26.24 8.56
CA ALA A 241 3.05 -27.15 7.54
C ALA A 241 3.88 -27.05 6.25
N PHE A 242 4.19 -25.83 5.80
CA PHE A 242 5.06 -25.59 4.65
C PHE A 242 6.46 -26.20 4.85
N LEU A 243 7.06 -26.00 6.03
CA LEU A 243 8.34 -26.62 6.39
C LEU A 243 8.30 -28.16 6.38
N ARG A 244 7.17 -28.80 6.74
CA ARG A 244 7.05 -30.26 6.70
C ARG A 244 7.03 -30.79 5.27
N LEU A 245 6.23 -30.17 4.40
CA LEU A 245 6.13 -30.54 2.99
C LEU A 245 7.45 -30.33 2.25
N PHE A 246 8.22 -29.32 2.65
CA PHE A 246 9.56 -29.07 2.14
C PHE A 246 10.52 -30.26 2.29
N HIS A 247 10.39 -31.04 3.37
CA HIS A 247 11.23 -32.21 3.61
C HIS A 247 10.86 -33.41 2.76
N THR A 248 9.60 -33.49 2.32
CA THR A 248 9.10 -34.64 1.57
C THR A 248 9.31 -34.50 0.07
N TYR A 249 9.58 -33.28 -0.42
CA TYR A 249 9.78 -33.04 -1.83
C TYR A 249 11.19 -33.44 -2.29
N ASP A 250 11.22 -34.25 -3.35
CA ASP A 250 12.42 -34.70 -4.04
C ASP A 250 12.36 -34.22 -5.50
N GLY A 251 13.06 -33.13 -5.79
CA GLY A 251 13.06 -32.45 -7.08
C GLY A 251 13.71 -31.06 -7.03
N LEU A 252 13.56 -30.30 -8.12
CA LEU A 252 14.07 -28.94 -8.24
C LEU A 252 12.99 -27.91 -7.91
N LEU A 253 13.24 -27.11 -6.87
CA LEU A 253 12.31 -26.12 -6.33
C LEU A 253 12.96 -24.73 -6.29
N PHE A 254 12.26 -23.73 -6.84
CA PHE A 254 12.58 -22.31 -6.71
C PHE A 254 11.56 -21.62 -5.81
N LEU A 255 12.07 -20.80 -4.90
CA LEU A 255 11.27 -19.90 -4.06
C LEU A 255 11.63 -18.46 -4.41
N THR A 256 10.63 -17.59 -4.60
CA THR A 256 10.88 -16.15 -4.73
C THR A 256 10.32 -15.38 -3.54
N SER A 257 11.01 -14.31 -3.17
CA SER A 257 10.63 -13.45 -2.05
C SER A 257 11.11 -12.02 -2.31
N THR A 258 10.40 -11.05 -1.74
CA THR A 258 10.80 -9.64 -1.73
C THR A 258 11.74 -9.33 -0.57
N SER A 259 11.59 -10.06 0.54
CA SER A 259 12.39 -9.90 1.76
C SER A 259 13.54 -10.90 1.80
N LYS A 260 14.59 -10.56 2.56
CA LYS A 260 15.62 -11.53 2.97
C LYS A 260 15.34 -12.08 4.37
N ASP A 261 14.39 -11.48 5.08
CA ASP A 261 14.12 -11.76 6.49
C ASP A 261 13.12 -12.91 6.65
N ILE A 262 13.61 -14.14 6.45
CA ILE A 262 12.83 -15.38 6.56
C ILE A 262 13.09 -16.12 7.88
N ASP A 263 12.20 -17.02 8.27
CA ASP A 263 12.36 -17.91 9.43
C ASP A 263 13.65 -18.71 9.31
N THR A 264 14.41 -18.78 10.41
CA THR A 264 15.74 -19.38 10.40
C THR A 264 15.71 -20.86 10.02
N ALA A 265 14.59 -21.56 10.21
CA ALA A 265 14.43 -22.97 9.86
C ALA A 265 14.50 -23.26 8.35
N PHE A 266 14.38 -22.24 7.48
CA PHE A 266 14.53 -22.40 6.03
C PHE A 266 15.99 -22.44 5.58
N TYR A 267 16.91 -21.78 6.29
CA TYR A 267 18.32 -21.71 5.88
C TYR A 267 18.99 -23.09 5.82
N ASP A 268 18.60 -24.00 6.71
CA ASP A 268 19.12 -25.38 6.73
C ASP A 268 18.67 -26.22 5.51
N ARG A 269 17.76 -25.69 4.67
CA ARG A 269 17.10 -26.42 3.56
C ARG A 269 17.27 -25.74 2.21
N ILE A 270 17.74 -24.50 2.21
CA ILE A 270 18.06 -23.74 1.02
C ILE A 270 19.50 -24.04 0.64
N HIS A 271 19.69 -24.63 -0.54
CA HIS A 271 21.01 -25.02 -1.02
C HIS A 271 21.79 -23.83 -1.58
N ALA A 272 21.08 -22.86 -2.16
CA ALA A 272 21.66 -21.62 -2.65
C ALA A 272 20.66 -20.47 -2.48
N THR A 273 21.14 -19.35 -1.94
CA THR A 273 20.42 -18.08 -1.93
C THR A 273 21.01 -17.16 -2.99
N ILE A 274 20.22 -16.80 -3.99
CA ILE A 274 20.59 -15.86 -5.04
C ILE A 274 19.93 -14.53 -4.76
N GLU A 275 20.76 -13.58 -4.39
CA GLU A 275 20.35 -12.22 -4.12
C GLU A 275 20.38 -11.36 -5.38
N TYR A 276 19.27 -10.69 -5.65
CA TYR A 276 19.12 -9.71 -6.70
C TYR A 276 19.21 -8.30 -6.12
N THR A 277 20.05 -7.49 -6.75
CA THR A 277 20.08 -6.05 -6.55
C THR A 277 19.23 -5.37 -7.61
N GLU A 278 19.05 -4.06 -7.47
CA GLU A 278 18.52 -3.27 -8.58
C GLU A 278 19.39 -3.42 -9.83
N LEU A 279 18.75 -3.32 -11.00
CA LEU A 279 19.43 -3.44 -12.27
C LEU A 279 20.43 -2.28 -12.44
N ASP A 280 21.63 -2.58 -12.94
CA ASP A 280 22.59 -1.56 -13.33
C ASP A 280 22.27 -0.99 -14.73
N LYS A 281 22.99 0.08 -15.12
CA LYS A 281 22.80 0.76 -16.41
C LYS A 281 23.06 -0.18 -17.61
N THR A 282 24.01 -1.09 -17.48
CA THR A 282 24.42 -2.04 -18.52
C THR A 282 23.36 -3.15 -18.67
N GLN A 283 22.88 -3.69 -17.55
CA GLN A 283 21.80 -4.66 -17.48
C GLN A 283 20.52 -4.10 -18.08
N ARG A 284 20.10 -2.89 -17.68
CA ARG A 284 18.93 -2.20 -18.28
C ARG A 284 19.09 -1.98 -19.77
N LYS A 285 20.25 -1.48 -20.23
CA LYS A 285 20.55 -1.31 -21.65
C LYS A 285 20.35 -2.62 -22.43
N ASN A 286 20.84 -3.72 -21.90
CA ASN A 286 20.73 -5.04 -22.55
C ASN A 286 19.29 -5.55 -22.59
N ILE A 287 18.50 -5.31 -21.53
CA ILE A 287 17.08 -5.67 -21.49
C ILE A 287 16.30 -4.84 -22.51
N TRP A 288 16.49 -3.52 -22.54
CA TRP A 288 15.91 -2.62 -23.54
C TRP A 288 16.22 -3.05 -24.97
N ARG A 289 17.50 -3.33 -25.25
CA ARG A 289 17.95 -3.77 -26.57
C ARG A 289 17.19 -5.00 -27.04
N ARG A 290 17.12 -6.04 -26.22
CA ARG A 290 16.46 -7.31 -26.59
C ARG A 290 14.96 -7.16 -26.80
N GLN A 291 14.28 -6.48 -25.88
CA GLN A 291 12.83 -6.31 -25.97
C GLN A 291 12.46 -5.51 -27.23
N LEU A 292 13.20 -4.44 -27.53
CA LEU A 292 12.97 -3.64 -28.73
C LEU A 292 13.37 -4.38 -30.02
N GLN A 293 14.45 -5.17 -30.01
CA GLN A 293 14.81 -6.00 -31.18
C GLN A 293 13.73 -7.04 -31.51
N ARG A 294 13.16 -7.67 -30.47
CA ARG A 294 12.04 -8.60 -30.61
C ARG A 294 10.80 -7.90 -31.15
N ALA A 295 10.47 -6.73 -30.60
CA ALA A 295 9.32 -5.92 -31.01
C ALA A 295 9.38 -5.45 -32.48
N ILE A 296 10.59 -5.14 -32.95
CA ILE A 296 10.82 -4.64 -34.32
C ILE A 296 10.96 -5.80 -35.32
N GLY A 297 11.12 -7.04 -34.86
CA GLY A 297 11.25 -8.21 -35.72
C GLY A 297 12.57 -8.29 -36.49
N SER A 298 13.67 -7.71 -35.98
CA SER A 298 15.01 -7.75 -36.62
C SER A 298 16.02 -8.55 -35.78
N PRO A 299 16.20 -9.86 -36.05
CA PRO A 299 17.10 -10.74 -35.28
C PRO A 299 18.58 -10.41 -35.45
N GLU A 300 18.98 -9.88 -36.60
CA GLU A 300 20.40 -9.64 -36.97
C GLU A 300 20.94 -8.27 -36.49
N GLY A 301 20.12 -7.50 -35.76
CA GLY A 301 20.47 -6.18 -35.27
C GLY A 301 20.00 -5.06 -36.19
N HIS A 302 20.32 -3.83 -35.79
CA HIS A 302 19.90 -2.63 -36.51
C HIS A 302 20.93 -2.22 -37.55
N PRO A 303 20.52 -1.62 -38.68
CA PRO A 303 21.47 -1.02 -39.61
C PRO A 303 22.38 0.00 -38.89
N PRO A 304 23.67 0.10 -39.24
CA PRO A 304 24.66 0.95 -38.54
C PRO A 304 24.25 2.43 -38.42
N ASN A 305 23.40 2.91 -39.34
CA ASN A 305 22.91 4.29 -39.38
C ASN A 305 21.56 4.50 -38.66
N SER A 306 21.06 3.51 -37.92
CA SER A 306 19.81 3.65 -37.15
C SER A 306 20.03 4.40 -35.82
N PRO A 307 18.99 5.05 -35.26
CA PRO A 307 19.09 5.74 -33.97
C PRO A 307 19.16 4.80 -32.75
N TRP A 308 18.95 3.50 -32.93
CA TRP A 308 18.76 2.52 -31.84
C TRP A 308 20.00 2.26 -30.96
N PRO A 309 21.24 2.17 -31.48
CA PRO A 309 22.43 1.96 -30.64
C PRO A 309 22.61 3.03 -29.57
N GLU A 310 22.36 4.30 -29.92
CA GLU A 310 22.41 5.42 -28.98
C GLU A 310 21.16 5.46 -28.09
N ALA A 311 19.98 5.12 -28.62
CA ALA A 311 18.76 5.00 -27.83
C ALA A 311 18.91 4.00 -26.67
N TYR A 312 19.52 2.84 -26.89
CA TYR A 312 19.76 1.86 -25.82
C TYR A 312 20.65 2.39 -24.71
N ARG A 313 21.65 3.21 -25.07
CA ARG A 313 22.53 3.87 -24.10
C ARG A 313 21.76 4.87 -23.24
N LEU A 314 20.82 5.62 -23.84
CA LEU A 314 19.97 6.58 -23.13
C LEU A 314 18.93 5.87 -22.26
N LEU A 315 18.24 4.88 -22.79
CA LEU A 315 17.22 4.09 -22.09
C LEU A 315 17.80 3.32 -20.89
N GLY A 316 19.04 2.84 -20.98
CA GLY A 316 19.74 2.20 -19.86
C GLY A 316 19.98 3.12 -18.65
N LYS A 317 19.91 4.45 -18.85
CA LYS A 317 20.01 5.45 -17.76
C LYS A 317 18.68 5.69 -17.05
N VAL A 318 17.54 5.29 -17.65
CA VAL A 318 16.22 5.41 -17.03
C VAL A 318 16.14 4.39 -15.90
N GLY A 319 15.69 4.81 -14.71
CA GLY A 319 15.59 3.97 -13.51
C GLY A 319 14.44 2.96 -13.56
N THR A 320 14.42 2.08 -14.58
CA THR A 320 13.33 1.10 -14.80
C THR A 320 13.76 -0.34 -14.51
N ASN A 321 12.89 -1.13 -13.87
CA ASN A 321 13.08 -2.58 -13.72
C ASN A 321 12.67 -3.36 -14.99
N GLY A 322 12.96 -4.66 -15.05
CA GLY A 322 12.70 -5.48 -16.24
C GLY A 322 11.21 -5.66 -16.57
N ARG A 323 10.32 -5.58 -15.57
CA ARG A 323 8.86 -5.64 -15.77
C ARG A 323 8.37 -4.33 -16.40
N GLU A 324 8.83 -3.19 -15.88
CA GLU A 324 8.54 -1.87 -16.45
C GLU A 324 9.03 -1.76 -17.88
N ILE A 325 10.26 -2.18 -18.18
CA ILE A 325 10.80 -2.16 -19.56
C ILE A 325 9.90 -2.96 -20.51
N ARG A 326 9.45 -4.15 -20.11
CA ARG A 326 8.55 -4.99 -20.91
C ARG A 326 7.22 -4.27 -21.18
N ASN A 327 6.64 -3.67 -20.15
CA ASN A 327 5.36 -2.97 -20.26
C ASN A 327 5.48 -1.72 -21.13
N ILE A 328 6.59 -0.97 -21.02
CA ILE A 328 6.85 0.20 -21.85
C ILE A 328 7.02 -0.20 -23.32
N VAL A 329 7.76 -1.27 -23.60
CA VAL A 329 7.94 -1.75 -24.99
C VAL A 329 6.59 -2.19 -25.58
N ARG A 330 5.79 -2.96 -24.85
CA ARG A 330 4.43 -3.33 -25.28
C ARG A 330 3.55 -2.11 -25.53
N THR A 331 3.60 -1.13 -24.64
CA THR A 331 2.85 0.12 -24.81
C THR A 331 3.31 0.84 -26.08
N ALA A 332 4.61 0.91 -26.32
CA ALA A 332 5.16 1.52 -27.54
C ALA A 332 4.76 0.76 -28.80
N GLU A 333 4.71 -0.58 -28.78
CA GLU A 333 4.20 -1.41 -29.88
C GLU A 333 2.73 -1.12 -30.16
N GLN A 334 1.89 -1.08 -29.12
CA GLN A 334 0.47 -0.79 -29.24
C GLN A 334 0.20 0.64 -29.74
N LEU A 335 0.99 1.62 -29.29
CA LEU A 335 0.94 2.99 -29.81
C LEU A 335 1.32 3.05 -31.29
N ALA A 336 2.32 2.28 -31.71
CA ALA A 336 2.73 2.20 -33.12
C ALA A 336 1.60 1.59 -33.98
N LEU A 337 1.02 0.48 -33.51
CA LEU A 337 -0.14 -0.18 -34.12
C LEU A 337 -1.34 0.76 -34.25
N GLY A 338 -1.75 1.42 -33.16
CA GLY A 338 -2.88 2.34 -33.15
C GLY A 338 -2.69 3.55 -34.07
N LEU A 339 -1.45 4.00 -34.23
CA LEU A 339 -1.09 5.09 -35.16
C LEU A 339 -0.82 4.61 -36.59
N SER A 340 -0.93 3.31 -36.87
CA SER A 340 -0.59 2.70 -38.17
C SER A 340 0.81 3.09 -38.66
N THR A 341 1.77 3.10 -37.75
CA THR A 341 3.17 3.45 -38.03
C THR A 341 4.11 2.39 -37.48
N ASP A 342 5.31 2.28 -38.05
CA ASP A 342 6.33 1.39 -37.49
C ASP A 342 6.78 1.84 -36.09
N LEU A 343 7.19 0.88 -35.25
CA LEU A 343 7.71 1.19 -33.92
C LEU A 343 8.91 2.14 -34.03
N SER A 344 8.72 3.36 -33.52
CA SER A 344 9.71 4.43 -33.58
C SER A 344 10.11 4.91 -32.19
N MET A 345 11.21 5.64 -32.11
CA MET A 345 11.66 6.27 -30.86
C MET A 345 10.63 7.24 -30.27
N LYS A 346 9.69 7.77 -31.07
CA LYS A 346 8.61 8.64 -30.57
C LYS A 346 7.63 7.84 -29.71
N HIS A 347 7.28 6.62 -30.12
CA HIS A 347 6.40 5.73 -29.37
C HIS A 347 7.05 5.27 -28.06
N VAL A 348 8.35 4.91 -28.13
CA VAL A 348 9.12 4.53 -26.93
C VAL A 348 9.25 5.72 -25.96
N ALA A 349 9.55 6.92 -26.45
CA ALA A 349 9.64 8.11 -25.61
C ALA A 349 8.30 8.47 -24.94
N LEU A 350 7.19 8.34 -25.67
CA LEU A 350 5.84 8.56 -25.13
C LEU A 350 5.50 7.53 -24.04
N ALA A 351 5.82 6.26 -24.29
CA ALA A 351 5.58 5.19 -23.32
C ALA A 351 6.47 5.30 -22.08
N VAL A 352 7.76 5.68 -22.22
CA VAL A 352 8.67 5.93 -21.09
C VAL A 352 8.19 7.10 -20.21
N ARG A 353 7.66 8.16 -20.83
CA ARG A 353 7.10 9.31 -20.10
C ARG A 353 5.94 8.94 -19.20
N ASN A 354 5.19 7.88 -19.52
CA ASN A 354 4.02 7.46 -18.75
C ASN A 354 4.32 6.36 -17.70
N PHE A 355 5.57 5.89 -17.60
CA PHE A 355 5.94 4.73 -16.76
C PHE A 355 7.08 5.01 -15.76
N GLY A 356 7.77 6.15 -15.82
CA GLY A 356 8.90 6.46 -14.93
C GLY A 356 8.45 7.08 -13.59
N GLY A 357 9.09 6.70 -12.48
CA GLY A 357 8.75 7.19 -11.13
C GLY A 357 8.81 8.72 -10.96
N SER A 358 8.10 9.19 -9.92
CA SER A 358 7.96 10.53 -9.29
C SER A 358 7.94 11.81 -10.15
N ASP A 359 8.69 11.89 -11.25
CA ASP A 359 8.79 13.04 -12.14
C ASP A 359 7.95 12.90 -13.44
N ASN A 360 7.21 11.81 -13.63
CA ASN A 360 6.62 11.42 -14.92
C ASN A 360 5.12 11.04 -14.86
N TYR A 361 4.36 11.57 -13.89
CA TYR A 361 2.89 11.46 -13.87
C TYR A 361 2.23 12.48 -14.80
N PRO A 362 1.02 12.23 -15.33
CA PRO A 362 0.22 13.26 -15.99
C PRO A 362 0.01 14.41 -14.99
N ARG A 363 0.58 15.58 -15.29
CA ARG A 363 0.69 16.68 -14.31
C ARG A 363 -0.49 17.64 -14.35
N ASN A 364 -1.35 17.47 -15.35
CA ASN A 364 -2.48 18.32 -15.68
C ASN A 364 -3.52 17.55 -16.51
N ALA A 365 -4.71 18.12 -16.64
CA ALA A 365 -5.82 17.52 -17.38
C ALA A 365 -5.51 17.31 -18.88
N GLU A 366 -4.64 18.12 -19.49
CA GLU A 366 -4.28 17.99 -20.90
C GLU A 366 -3.46 16.71 -21.17
N GLU A 367 -2.53 16.39 -20.27
CA GLU A 367 -1.73 15.15 -20.33
C GLU A 367 -2.57 13.91 -20.03
N VAL A 368 -3.51 13.99 -19.08
CA VAL A 368 -4.52 12.94 -18.86
C VAL A 368 -5.36 12.75 -20.11
N SER A 369 -5.86 13.83 -20.71
CA SER A 369 -6.67 13.77 -21.94
C SER A 369 -5.92 13.11 -23.09
N LYS A 370 -4.64 13.45 -23.31
CA LYS A 370 -3.80 12.81 -24.35
C LYS A 370 -3.60 11.32 -24.07
N THR A 371 -3.46 10.94 -22.80
CA THR A 371 -3.33 9.53 -22.39
C THR A 371 -4.63 8.75 -22.64
N VAL A 372 -5.78 9.34 -22.29
CA VAL A 372 -7.10 8.75 -22.58
C VAL A 372 -7.36 8.65 -24.08
N GLN A 373 -6.99 9.65 -24.87
CA GLN A 373 -7.11 9.60 -26.33
C GLN A 373 -6.28 8.44 -26.93
N ALA A 374 -5.08 8.20 -26.42
CA ALA A 374 -4.25 7.08 -26.84
C ALA A 374 -4.87 5.72 -26.47
N LEU A 375 -5.47 5.61 -25.27
CA LEU A 375 -6.16 4.40 -24.80
C LEU A 375 -7.42 4.09 -25.61
N VAL A 376 -8.21 5.12 -25.94
CA VAL A 376 -9.41 4.97 -26.79
C VAL A 376 -9.03 4.47 -28.19
N ALA A 377 -7.84 4.81 -28.67
CA ALA A 377 -7.30 4.33 -29.94
C ALA A 377 -6.72 2.90 -29.87
N THR A 378 -6.62 2.29 -28.68
CA THR A 378 -6.07 0.93 -28.47
C THR A 378 -7.02 0.07 -27.60
N PRO A 379 -8.13 -0.44 -28.18
CA PRO A 379 -9.20 -1.12 -27.43
C PRO A 379 -8.77 -2.39 -26.68
N GLU A 380 -7.67 -3.01 -27.08
CA GLU A 380 -7.10 -4.20 -26.44
C GLU A 380 -6.23 -3.88 -25.21
N CYS A 381 -5.91 -2.60 -24.99
CA CYS A 381 -5.11 -2.15 -23.87
C CYS A 381 -6.00 -1.83 -22.67
N ASN A 382 -6.04 -2.76 -21.71
CA ASN A 382 -6.70 -2.50 -20.44
C ASN A 382 -5.99 -1.38 -19.67
N PHE A 383 -6.74 -0.56 -18.93
CA PHE A 383 -6.15 0.47 -18.08
C PHE A 383 -6.79 0.54 -16.69
N ALA A 384 -6.03 1.07 -15.73
CA ALA A 384 -6.49 1.43 -14.38
C ALA A 384 -6.12 2.88 -14.07
N VAL A 385 -6.84 3.51 -13.15
CA VAL A 385 -6.52 4.86 -12.66
C VAL A 385 -6.20 4.77 -11.17
N ARG A 386 -5.06 5.33 -10.78
CA ARG A 386 -4.58 5.31 -9.40
C ARG A 386 -4.46 6.74 -8.88
N SER A 387 -4.85 6.95 -7.62
CA SER A 387 -4.49 8.14 -6.83
C SER A 387 -3.75 7.64 -5.58
N GLY A 388 -4.37 7.64 -4.40
CA GLY A 388 -3.76 7.06 -3.19
C GLY A 388 -3.64 5.53 -3.15
N GLY A 389 -4.24 4.80 -4.10
CA GLY A 389 -4.07 3.33 -4.22
C GLY A 389 -4.72 2.47 -3.13
N HIS A 390 -5.68 3.01 -2.35
CA HIS A 390 -6.33 2.31 -1.24
C HIS A 390 -7.48 1.34 -1.64
N THR A 391 -7.72 1.15 -2.94
CA THR A 391 -8.78 0.24 -3.39
C THR A 391 -8.39 -1.22 -3.16
N VAL A 392 -9.23 -1.96 -2.42
CA VAL A 392 -8.90 -3.29 -1.87
C VAL A 392 -8.95 -4.45 -2.87
N TRP A 393 -9.38 -4.25 -4.12
CA TRP A 393 -9.44 -5.30 -5.15
C TRP A 393 -8.38 -5.12 -6.27
N PRO A 394 -7.78 -6.21 -6.79
CA PRO A 394 -6.86 -6.15 -7.93
C PRO A 394 -7.53 -5.60 -9.19
N GLY A 395 -6.80 -4.82 -10.00
CA GLY A 395 -7.33 -4.31 -11.27
C GLY A 395 -7.90 -2.88 -11.22
N ALA A 396 -8.14 -2.30 -10.04
CA ALA A 396 -8.76 -0.98 -9.91
C ALA A 396 -7.77 0.19 -9.80
N SER A 397 -6.75 0.07 -8.97
CA SER A 397 -5.66 1.06 -8.81
C SER A 397 -4.31 0.52 -9.30
N ASN A 398 -4.32 -0.65 -9.92
CA ASN A 398 -3.22 -1.30 -10.61
C ASN A 398 -3.84 -2.19 -11.69
N ILE A 399 -3.13 -2.52 -12.77
CA ILE A 399 -3.66 -3.45 -13.76
C ILE A 399 -2.59 -4.38 -14.29
N GLN A 400 -2.94 -5.65 -14.42
CA GLN A 400 -2.08 -6.67 -14.99
C GLN A 400 -2.20 -6.63 -16.52
N ASP A 401 -1.06 -6.57 -17.21
CA ASP A 401 -0.97 -6.49 -18.67
C ASP A 401 -1.70 -5.26 -19.30
N GLY A 402 -1.77 -4.14 -18.55
CA GLY A 402 -2.40 -2.88 -18.98
C GLY A 402 -1.63 -1.61 -18.54
N ILE A 403 -2.24 -0.45 -18.73
CA ILE A 403 -1.67 0.87 -18.36
C ILE A 403 -2.28 1.37 -17.05
N THR A 404 -1.46 1.74 -16.07
CA THR A 404 -1.95 2.47 -14.88
C THR A 404 -1.72 3.95 -15.08
N ILE A 405 -2.79 4.74 -15.13
CA ILE A 405 -2.74 6.21 -15.07
C ILE A 405 -2.63 6.59 -13.60
N ASP A 406 -1.41 6.85 -13.16
CA ASP A 406 -1.16 7.24 -11.78
C ASP A 406 -1.26 8.77 -11.64
N LEU A 407 -2.24 9.21 -10.87
CA LEU A 407 -2.49 10.59 -10.48
C LEU A 407 -1.78 10.95 -9.17
N ASP A 408 -0.97 10.02 -8.63
CA ASP A 408 -0.08 10.27 -7.50
C ASP A 408 1.00 11.33 -7.86
N GLY A 409 1.63 11.93 -6.85
CA GLY A 409 2.66 12.96 -7.05
C GLY A 409 2.14 14.41 -7.08
N ARG A 410 0.83 14.63 -6.90
CA ARG A 410 0.25 15.94 -6.56
C ARG A 410 -0.46 15.86 -5.22
N MET A 411 -0.43 16.95 -4.49
CA MET A 411 -1.16 17.10 -3.24
C MET A 411 -1.70 18.52 -3.11
N VAL A 412 -2.68 18.69 -2.22
CA VAL A 412 -3.18 20.00 -1.78
C VAL A 412 -2.80 20.20 -0.32
N ALA A 413 -2.85 21.45 0.14
CA ALA A 413 -2.68 21.78 1.55
C ALA A 413 -3.89 21.27 2.35
N GLY A 414 -3.81 20.05 2.87
CA GLY A 414 -4.85 19.41 3.66
C GLY A 414 -4.59 19.46 5.17
N GLY A 415 -5.46 18.77 5.92
CA GLY A 415 -5.32 18.59 7.37
C GLY A 415 -4.10 17.74 7.73
N ARG A 416 -3.80 17.66 9.02
CA ARG A 416 -2.69 16.84 9.55
C ARG A 416 -3.16 15.47 10.08
N GLU A 417 -4.46 15.24 10.08
CA GLU A 417 -5.14 14.01 10.49
C GLU A 417 -6.07 13.58 9.36
N ASN A 418 -6.11 12.27 9.08
CA ASN A 418 -6.87 11.69 7.97
C ASN A 418 -8.40 11.83 8.17
N ALA A 419 -8.90 11.78 9.40
CA ALA A 419 -10.33 11.80 9.67
C ALA A 419 -10.99 13.19 9.56
N VAL A 420 -10.21 14.27 9.41
CA VAL A 420 -10.72 15.64 9.41
C VAL A 420 -11.40 15.97 8.08
N GLY A 421 -12.67 16.38 8.14
CA GLY A 421 -13.43 16.80 6.96
C GLY A 421 -12.89 18.10 6.34
N ILE A 422 -12.64 18.07 5.03
CA ILE A 422 -12.03 19.17 4.28
C ILE A 422 -12.90 20.45 4.23
N GLY A 423 -14.24 20.31 4.28
CA GLY A 423 -15.18 21.45 4.26
C GLY A 423 -14.93 22.38 5.45
N GLY A 424 -15.16 21.89 6.66
CA GLY A 424 -14.89 22.66 7.90
C GLY A 424 -13.43 23.09 8.02
N LEU A 425 -12.48 22.22 7.65
CA LEU A 425 -11.06 22.55 7.69
C LEU A 425 -10.74 23.82 6.88
N THR A 426 -11.21 23.87 5.63
CA THR A 426 -10.89 24.99 4.72
C THR A 426 -11.73 26.23 5.03
N THR A 427 -12.93 26.09 5.59
CA THR A 427 -13.73 27.27 5.99
C THR A 427 -13.29 27.88 7.32
N ASP A 428 -12.61 27.11 8.16
CA ASP A 428 -12.10 27.57 9.46
C ASP A 428 -10.58 27.87 9.41
N GLY A 429 -9.97 27.76 8.22
CA GLY A 429 -8.55 27.98 7.98
C GLY A 429 -7.80 26.76 7.48
N GLY A 430 -7.53 25.85 8.40
CA GLY A 430 -6.81 24.62 8.14
C GLY A 430 -5.30 24.77 8.23
N LYS A 431 -4.73 24.53 9.41
CA LYS A 431 -3.29 24.49 9.62
C LYS A 431 -2.75 23.15 9.10
N THR A 432 -1.79 23.22 8.18
CA THR A 432 -1.20 22.08 7.47
C THR A 432 0.29 21.92 7.82
N PHE A 433 0.92 20.79 7.47
CA PHE A 433 2.38 20.65 7.56
C PHE A 433 3.11 21.71 6.73
N TYR A 434 2.52 22.09 5.59
CA TYR A 434 3.07 23.03 4.62
C TYR A 434 2.77 24.50 4.90
N THR A 435 2.30 24.85 6.11
CA THR A 435 1.75 26.21 6.35
C THR A 435 2.80 27.29 6.10
N CYS A 436 4.07 27.04 6.45
CA CYS A 436 5.15 27.98 6.17
C CYS A 436 5.47 28.13 4.67
N ARG A 437 5.16 27.13 3.86
CA ARG A 437 5.44 27.13 2.43
C ARG A 437 4.32 27.77 1.62
N VAL A 438 3.08 27.46 1.97
CA VAL A 438 1.92 27.81 1.13
C VAL A 438 0.82 28.61 1.85
N GLY A 439 0.92 28.80 3.17
CA GLY A 439 -0.18 29.36 3.98
C GLY A 439 -1.16 28.28 4.45
N PHE A 440 -2.29 28.72 5.00
CA PHE A 440 -3.34 27.81 5.49
C PHE A 440 -4.03 27.10 4.32
N ALA A 441 -4.76 26.01 4.61
CA ALA A 441 -5.52 25.26 3.61
C ALA A 441 -6.51 26.18 2.85
N CYS A 442 -7.19 27.07 3.57
CA CYS A 442 -8.11 28.07 3.04
C CYS A 442 -7.43 29.04 2.05
N ASP A 443 -6.13 29.33 2.25
CA ASP A 443 -5.36 30.19 1.36
C ASP A 443 -5.10 29.50 0.01
N GLN A 444 -5.19 28.17 -0.06
CA GLN A 444 -5.04 27.39 -1.30
C GLN A 444 -6.36 27.16 -2.03
N VAL A 445 -7.50 27.51 -1.44
CA VAL A 445 -8.79 27.45 -2.13
C VAL A 445 -8.90 28.64 -3.08
N VAL A 446 -9.24 28.37 -4.34
CA VAL A 446 -9.44 29.38 -5.39
C VAL A 446 -10.90 29.62 -5.73
N ASN A 447 -11.78 28.67 -5.40
CA ASN A 447 -13.22 28.78 -5.61
C ASN A 447 -13.97 27.87 -4.62
N TYR A 448 -15.09 28.36 -4.08
CA TYR A 448 -16.06 27.58 -3.33
C TYR A 448 -17.39 27.54 -4.09
N GLU A 449 -17.96 26.35 -4.23
CA GLU A 449 -19.38 26.19 -4.58
C GLU A 449 -20.19 26.20 -3.28
N VAL A 450 -21.16 27.11 -3.19
CA VAL A 450 -21.90 27.39 -1.96
C VAL A 450 -23.40 27.37 -2.23
N VAL A 451 -24.14 26.61 -1.43
CA VAL A 451 -25.60 26.70 -1.35
C VAL A 451 -25.97 27.74 -0.30
N LEU A 452 -26.64 28.82 -0.72
CA LEU A 452 -27.06 29.91 0.15
C LEU A 452 -28.36 29.57 0.90
N ALA A 453 -28.72 30.41 1.87
CA ALA A 453 -29.92 30.22 2.70
C ALA A 453 -31.24 30.23 1.89
N ASP A 454 -31.26 30.88 0.72
CA ASP A 454 -32.41 30.87 -0.21
C ASP A 454 -32.43 29.63 -1.14
N GLY A 455 -31.46 28.72 -0.99
CA GLY A 455 -31.31 27.50 -1.79
C GLY A 455 -30.61 27.71 -3.14
N SER A 456 -30.21 28.94 -3.48
CA SER A 456 -29.42 29.21 -4.68
C SER A 456 -28.00 28.65 -4.55
N ILE A 457 -27.42 28.22 -5.67
CA ILE A 457 -26.03 27.73 -5.74
C ILE A 457 -25.21 28.84 -6.39
N VAL A 458 -24.14 29.27 -5.71
CA VAL A 458 -23.24 30.33 -6.18
C VAL A 458 -21.80 29.84 -6.20
N GLN A 459 -21.00 30.45 -7.08
CA GLN A 459 -19.55 30.32 -7.05
C GLN A 459 -18.97 31.53 -6.31
N ALA A 460 -18.14 31.26 -5.31
CA ALA A 460 -17.44 32.26 -4.52
C ALA A 460 -15.93 32.16 -4.80
N ASN A 461 -15.40 33.13 -5.52
CA ASN A 461 -13.99 33.24 -5.91
C ASN A 461 -13.57 34.73 -5.95
N ASP A 462 -12.41 35.04 -6.52
CA ASP A 462 -11.89 36.41 -6.58
C ASP A 462 -12.67 37.33 -7.55
N GLN A 463 -13.40 36.77 -8.51
CA GLN A 463 -14.18 37.50 -9.52
C GLN A 463 -15.69 37.52 -9.24
N GLU A 464 -16.22 36.47 -8.59
CA GLU A 464 -17.64 36.27 -8.32
C GLU A 464 -17.87 36.05 -6.82
N HIS A 465 -18.80 36.80 -6.19
CA HIS A 465 -19.06 36.76 -4.74
C HIS A 465 -17.78 36.84 -3.89
N SER A 466 -16.86 37.75 -4.24
CA SER A 466 -15.54 37.84 -3.61
C SER A 466 -15.55 38.23 -2.14
N ASP A 467 -16.62 38.90 -1.68
CA ASP A 467 -16.89 39.11 -0.27
C ASP A 467 -17.21 37.80 0.45
N LEU A 468 -18.09 36.96 -0.11
CA LEU A 468 -18.40 35.61 0.40
C LEU A 468 -17.15 34.72 0.41
N PHE A 469 -16.39 34.71 -0.68
CA PHE A 469 -15.16 33.95 -0.83
C PHE A 469 -14.17 34.26 0.29
N ARG A 470 -13.98 35.55 0.60
CA ARG A 470 -13.05 35.98 1.63
C ARG A 470 -13.54 35.62 3.04
N VAL A 471 -14.83 35.81 3.35
CA VAL A 471 -15.34 35.50 4.70
C VAL A 471 -15.41 33.99 4.99
N LEU A 472 -15.59 33.16 3.96
CA LEU A 472 -15.49 31.71 4.09
C LEU A 472 -14.08 31.27 4.48
N LYS A 473 -13.03 32.06 4.23
CA LYS A 473 -11.66 31.75 4.68
C LYS A 473 -11.45 32.18 6.14
N GLY A 474 -11.95 31.38 7.07
CA GLY A 474 -11.79 31.56 8.52
C GLY A 474 -13.07 31.95 9.25
N GLY A 475 -14.18 32.20 8.55
CA GLY A 475 -15.48 32.49 9.14
C GLY A 475 -16.43 31.28 9.23
N GLY A 476 -16.00 30.09 8.82
CA GLY A 476 -16.78 28.85 8.86
C GLY A 476 -17.98 28.83 7.93
N ASN A 477 -18.90 27.88 8.16
CA ASN A 477 -20.10 27.67 7.33
C ASN A 477 -21.27 28.61 7.69
N ASN A 478 -20.97 29.78 8.24
CA ASN A 478 -21.98 30.73 8.74
C ASN A 478 -22.70 31.53 7.64
N PHE A 479 -22.31 31.32 6.38
CA PHE A 479 -22.76 32.13 5.24
C PHE A 479 -23.42 31.29 4.14
N GLY A 480 -23.48 29.97 4.33
CA GLY A 480 -23.95 29.00 3.34
C GLY A 480 -23.27 27.64 3.49
N ILE A 481 -23.80 26.64 2.80
CA ILE A 481 -23.28 25.27 2.81
C ILE A 481 -22.31 25.10 1.65
N VAL A 482 -21.03 24.91 1.97
CA VAL A 482 -20.01 24.62 0.95
C VAL A 482 -20.15 23.19 0.46
N THR A 483 -20.39 23.01 -0.85
CA THR A 483 -20.58 21.70 -1.52
C THR A 483 -19.42 21.30 -2.41
N GLY A 484 -18.60 22.27 -2.84
CA GLY A 484 -17.43 22.05 -3.67
C GLY A 484 -16.33 23.08 -3.41
N PHE A 485 -15.09 22.71 -3.71
CA PHE A 485 -13.93 23.58 -3.59
C PHE A 485 -12.89 23.21 -4.65
N ASP A 486 -12.35 24.24 -5.30
CA ASP A 486 -11.19 24.11 -6.18
C ASP A 486 -9.95 24.56 -5.42
N MET A 487 -8.90 23.73 -5.42
CA MET A 487 -7.67 23.98 -4.68
C MET A 487 -6.43 23.93 -5.56
N VAL A 488 -5.45 24.76 -5.23
CA VAL A 488 -4.14 24.73 -5.88
C VAL A 488 -3.39 23.46 -5.46
N THR A 489 -2.97 22.67 -6.44
CA THR A 489 -2.11 21.50 -6.21
C THR A 489 -0.63 21.88 -6.30
N PHE A 490 0.21 21.13 -5.59
CA PHE A 490 1.67 21.22 -5.69
C PHE A 490 2.30 19.81 -5.71
N PRO A 491 3.56 19.67 -6.19
CA PRO A 491 4.22 18.38 -6.23
C PRO A 491 4.31 17.74 -4.83
N SER A 492 3.92 16.47 -4.73
CA SER A 492 4.12 15.65 -3.54
C SER A 492 5.53 15.06 -3.59
N LYS A 493 6.24 15.13 -2.46
CA LYS A 493 7.57 14.54 -2.28
C LYS A 493 7.54 13.63 -1.06
N ASP A 494 8.42 12.63 -1.08
CA ASP A 494 8.74 11.91 0.14
C ASP A 494 9.34 12.87 1.17
N ILE A 495 8.89 12.74 2.41
CA ILE A 495 9.33 13.54 3.55
C ILE A 495 10.31 12.72 4.37
N TRP A 496 11.19 13.42 5.07
CA TRP A 496 11.90 12.84 6.21
C TRP A 496 11.12 13.14 7.48
N ASP A 497 10.66 12.10 8.16
CA ASP A 497 9.87 12.16 9.38
C ASP A 497 10.71 11.65 10.55
N ALA A 498 10.73 12.39 11.66
CA ALA A 498 11.43 12.03 12.88
C ALA A 498 10.59 12.31 14.12
N GLU A 499 10.53 11.32 15.02
CA GLU A 499 9.89 11.36 16.32
C GLU A 499 10.99 11.34 17.39
N LEU A 500 11.06 12.39 18.20
CA LEU A 500 12.04 12.54 19.26
C LEU A 500 11.33 12.54 20.61
N VAL A 501 11.65 11.57 21.47
CA VAL A 501 11.09 11.47 22.82
C VAL A 501 12.17 11.83 23.83
N HIS A 502 11.91 12.89 24.60
CA HIS A 502 12.80 13.42 25.63
C HIS A 502 12.20 13.24 27.03
N ALA A 503 13.08 13.20 28.03
CA ALA A 503 12.66 13.30 29.41
C ALA A 503 12.12 14.70 29.72
N LYS A 504 11.24 14.82 30.70
CA LYS A 504 10.61 16.09 31.10
C LYS A 504 11.62 17.16 31.52
N GLU A 505 12.78 16.75 32.02
CA GLU A 505 13.88 17.62 32.43
C GLU A 505 14.49 18.41 31.27
N SER A 506 14.31 17.95 30.02
CA SER A 506 14.77 18.63 28.81
C SER A 506 13.87 19.78 28.35
N ALA A 507 12.85 20.16 29.14
CA ALA A 507 11.94 21.25 28.79
C ALA A 507 12.66 22.57 28.44
N PRO A 508 13.68 23.04 29.19
CA PRO A 508 14.38 24.28 28.86
C PRO A 508 15.10 24.22 27.50
N GLU A 509 15.74 23.10 27.18
CA GLU A 509 16.44 22.88 25.92
C GLU A 509 15.46 22.83 24.74
N VAL A 510 14.33 22.15 24.91
CA VAL A 510 13.26 22.08 23.90
C VAL A 510 12.64 23.45 23.66
N VAL A 511 12.37 24.22 24.73
CA VAL A 511 11.86 25.59 24.63
C VAL A 511 12.85 26.50 23.90
N HIS A 512 14.14 26.38 24.18
CA HIS A 512 15.17 27.15 23.49
C HIS A 512 15.26 26.77 22.01
N ALA A 513 15.25 25.47 21.69
CA ALA A 513 15.28 24.98 20.31
C ALA A 513 14.03 25.44 19.52
N LEU A 514 12.85 25.39 20.13
CA LEU A 514 11.60 25.87 19.53
C LEU A 514 11.64 27.37 19.27
N THR A 515 12.11 28.15 20.24
CA THR A 515 12.19 29.61 20.11
C THR A 515 13.08 30.00 18.92
N ASP A 516 14.24 29.37 18.80
CA ASP A 516 15.14 29.59 17.68
C ASP A 516 14.55 29.11 16.35
N PHE A 517 13.92 27.94 16.33
CA PHE A 517 13.28 27.39 15.14
C PHE A 517 12.20 28.33 14.61
N VAL A 518 11.30 28.81 15.47
CA VAL A 518 10.22 29.74 15.08
C VAL A 518 10.78 31.03 14.47
N GLY A 519 11.83 31.59 15.05
CA GLY A 519 12.46 32.82 14.54
C GLY A 519 13.24 32.66 13.22
N ASN A 520 13.54 31.43 12.82
CA ASN A 520 14.27 31.13 11.56
C ASN A 520 13.42 30.39 10.52
N LEU A 521 12.16 30.07 10.84
CA LEU A 521 11.31 29.20 10.02
C LEU A 521 11.04 29.76 8.61
N GLU A 522 10.95 31.09 8.46
CA GLU A 522 10.77 31.73 7.12
C GLU A 522 11.91 31.40 6.15
N ALA A 523 13.14 31.19 6.64
CA ALA A 523 14.28 30.80 5.82
C ALA A 523 14.28 29.30 5.42
N HIS A 524 13.44 28.50 6.08
CA HIS A 524 13.38 27.05 5.93
C HIS A 524 11.92 26.56 5.80
N PRO A 525 11.19 26.95 4.74
CA PRO A 525 9.74 26.74 4.63
C PRO A 525 9.32 25.26 4.53
N ASP A 526 10.24 24.36 4.20
CA ASP A 526 10.03 22.92 4.17
C ASP A 526 10.36 22.23 5.51
N ALA A 527 10.80 22.97 6.54
CA ALA A 527 10.97 22.41 7.88
C ALA A 527 9.67 22.52 8.68
N HIS A 528 9.33 21.48 9.44
CA HIS A 528 8.17 21.46 10.31
C HIS A 528 8.53 20.89 11.69
N VAL A 529 8.05 21.54 12.74
CA VAL A 529 8.18 21.05 14.12
C VAL A 529 6.86 21.21 14.87
N LEU A 530 6.44 20.16 15.56
CA LEU A 530 5.46 20.22 16.65
C LEU A 530 6.16 19.82 17.94
N ALA A 531 6.23 20.74 18.91
CA ALA A 531 6.78 20.46 20.23
C ALA A 531 5.65 20.11 21.20
N MET A 532 5.65 18.89 21.73
CA MET A 532 4.54 18.35 22.50
C MET A 532 4.98 17.91 23.88
N TRP A 533 4.23 18.29 24.90
CA TRP A 533 4.31 17.70 26.23
C TRP A 533 3.12 16.77 26.37
N MET A 534 3.38 15.53 26.78
CA MET A 534 2.35 14.50 26.82
C MET A 534 2.36 13.78 28.16
N TYR A 535 1.16 13.54 28.68
CA TYR A 535 0.89 12.56 29.72
C TYR A 535 -0.02 11.49 29.15
N LEU A 536 0.37 10.23 29.31
CA LEU A 536 -0.44 9.07 28.91
C LEU A 536 -0.62 8.15 30.13
N PRO A 537 -1.83 7.62 30.38
CA PRO A 537 -2.08 6.76 31.53
C PRO A 537 -1.13 5.58 31.63
N LYS A 538 -0.80 4.97 30.47
CA LYS A 538 0.10 3.81 30.39
C LYS A 538 1.55 4.10 30.77
N ALA A 539 1.99 5.35 30.57
CA ALA A 539 3.33 5.77 30.97
C ALA A 539 3.38 6.15 32.46
N ASP A 540 2.22 6.52 33.05
CA ASP A 540 2.03 7.09 34.39
C ASP A 540 2.97 8.26 34.76
N ASP A 541 3.66 8.82 33.78
CA ASP A 541 4.43 10.05 33.89
C ASP A 541 4.30 10.82 32.56
N HIS A 542 4.70 12.08 32.61
CA HIS A 542 4.74 12.93 31.44
C HIS A 542 6.15 12.99 30.83
N PHE A 543 6.19 13.23 29.54
CA PHE A 543 7.39 13.32 28.72
C PHE A 543 7.20 14.36 27.62
N ILE A 544 8.27 14.64 26.87
CA ILE A 544 8.23 15.58 25.76
C ILE A 544 8.43 14.79 24.47
N GLU A 545 7.56 14.99 23.49
CA GLU A 545 7.67 14.43 22.15
C GLU A 545 7.75 15.57 21.12
N ASN A 546 8.81 15.59 20.32
CA ASN A 546 8.96 16.53 19.22
C ASN A 546 8.79 15.77 17.90
N LEU A 547 7.82 16.22 17.08
CA LEU A 547 7.64 15.73 15.72
C LEU A 547 8.35 16.65 14.76
N LEU A 548 9.39 16.14 14.11
CA LEU A 548 10.24 16.85 13.17
C LEU A 548 9.96 16.32 11.76
N MET A 549 9.83 17.23 10.80
CA MET A 549 9.72 16.86 9.39
C MET A 549 10.55 17.78 8.51
N SER A 550 11.22 17.19 7.52
CA SER A 550 11.65 17.88 6.31
C SER A 550 10.73 17.46 5.17
N LEU A 551 9.97 18.44 4.67
CA LEU A 551 8.93 18.26 3.66
C LEU A 551 9.50 18.11 2.23
N ASP A 552 10.79 18.37 2.05
CA ASP A 552 11.54 18.15 0.82
C ASP A 552 12.41 16.88 0.86
N GLY A 553 12.40 16.15 1.98
CA GLY A 553 13.08 14.87 2.15
C GLY A 553 14.55 14.97 2.57
N GLU A 554 15.06 16.18 2.86
CA GLU A 554 16.39 16.40 3.41
C GLU A 554 16.52 15.73 4.79
N GLN A 555 17.37 14.70 4.87
CA GLN A 555 17.65 14.02 6.12
C GLN A 555 18.46 14.92 7.04
N GLU A 556 18.05 15.01 8.31
CA GLU A 556 18.77 15.77 9.34
C GLU A 556 19.07 17.22 8.92
N ALA A 557 18.10 17.87 8.27
CA ALA A 557 18.21 19.23 7.79
C ALA A 557 18.76 20.16 8.89
N LYS A 558 19.65 21.09 8.51
CA LYS A 558 20.33 21.99 9.46
C LYS A 558 19.37 22.78 10.35
N SER A 559 18.20 23.12 9.82
CA SER A 559 17.11 23.80 10.53
C SER A 559 16.55 23.00 11.72
N LEU A 560 16.74 21.68 11.73
CA LEU A 560 16.25 20.76 12.77
C LEU A 560 17.36 20.31 13.74
N SER A 561 18.62 20.69 13.48
CA SER A 561 19.79 20.21 14.23
C SER A 561 19.74 20.49 15.73
N LYS A 562 19.16 21.62 16.16
CA LYS A 562 19.05 21.97 17.58
C LYS A 562 18.18 21.00 18.37
N PHE A 563 17.11 20.49 17.75
CA PHE A 563 16.27 19.46 18.36
C PHE A 563 16.98 18.10 18.37
N LEU A 564 17.65 17.74 17.27
CA LEU A 564 18.42 16.49 17.16
C LEU A 564 19.59 16.41 18.14
N ALA A 565 20.11 17.55 18.61
CA ALA A 565 21.16 17.62 19.61
C ALA A 565 20.67 17.39 21.05
N ILE A 566 19.36 17.47 21.31
CA ILE A 566 18.80 17.26 22.66
C ILE A 566 18.79 15.76 22.96
N PRO A 567 19.30 15.30 24.12
CA PRO A 567 19.26 13.89 24.50
C PRO A 567 17.83 13.32 24.46
N GLY A 568 17.65 12.15 23.85
CA GLY A 568 16.34 11.51 23.72
C GLY A 568 16.38 10.27 22.83
N GLN A 569 15.25 9.56 22.77
CA GLN A 569 15.06 8.49 21.79
C GLN A 569 14.68 9.11 20.45
N VAL A 570 15.37 8.73 19.39
CA VAL A 570 15.12 9.22 18.03
C VAL A 570 14.66 8.06 17.16
N LYS A 571 13.52 8.22 16.50
CA LYS A 571 13.04 7.31 15.47
C LYS A 571 12.76 8.12 14.22
N SER A 572 13.45 7.79 13.13
CA SER A 572 13.26 8.50 11.85
C SER A 572 13.04 7.53 10.69
N LYS A 573 12.37 8.01 9.65
CA LYS A 573 12.11 7.30 8.41
C LYS A 573 11.87 8.27 7.27
N THR A 574 12.16 7.85 6.05
CA THR A 574 11.61 8.49 4.85
C THR A 574 10.23 7.90 4.57
N THR A 575 9.22 8.74 4.35
CA THR A 575 7.83 8.33 4.18
C THR A 575 7.03 9.34 3.36
N THR A 576 5.75 9.09 3.11
CA THR A 576 4.85 10.07 2.48
C THR A 576 3.98 10.78 3.51
N ILE A 577 3.51 12.00 3.21
CA ILE A 577 2.55 12.70 4.07
C ILE A 577 1.28 11.87 4.29
N ALA A 578 0.78 11.21 3.24
CA ALA A 578 -0.39 10.35 3.34
C ALA A 578 -0.20 9.25 4.40
N THR A 579 0.95 8.58 4.41
CA THR A 579 1.28 7.57 5.43
C THR A 579 1.40 8.18 6.83
N LYS A 580 1.92 9.42 6.95
CA LYS A 580 2.05 10.09 8.25
C LYS A 580 0.69 10.50 8.83
N MET A 581 -0.28 10.88 8.00
CA MET A 581 -1.61 11.30 8.47
C MET A 581 -2.38 10.18 9.19
N ASP A 582 -2.07 8.92 8.91
CA ASP A 582 -2.66 7.77 9.60
C ASP A 582 -2.16 7.57 11.04
N THR A 583 -1.08 8.28 11.45
CA THR A 583 -0.56 8.19 12.82
C THR A 583 -1.24 9.13 13.80
N PHE A 584 -2.01 10.11 13.31
CA PHE A 584 -2.77 11.04 14.14
C PHE A 584 -4.23 10.61 14.14
N ALA A 585 -4.66 9.80 15.12
CA ALA A 585 -6.05 9.42 15.28
C ALA A 585 -6.48 9.60 16.74
N LEU A 586 -7.49 10.44 16.98
CA LEU A 586 -8.07 10.59 18.31
C LEU A 586 -9.05 9.44 18.63
N PRO A 587 -8.99 8.83 19.82
CA PRO A 587 -9.95 7.83 20.24
C PRO A 587 -11.37 8.42 20.32
N LYS A 588 -12.32 7.80 19.62
CA LYS A 588 -13.73 8.27 19.58
C LYS A 588 -14.52 8.03 20.87
N ALA A 589 -14.01 7.23 21.80
CA ALA A 589 -14.77 6.72 22.95
C ALA A 589 -14.59 7.52 24.25
N ARG A 590 -13.92 8.67 24.21
CA ARG A 590 -13.57 9.47 25.39
C ARG A 590 -13.94 10.93 25.19
N GLU A 591 -14.00 11.67 26.28
CA GLU A 591 -14.42 13.07 26.31
C GLU A 591 -13.23 14.01 26.22
N HIS A 592 -13.24 14.90 25.23
CA HIS A 592 -12.13 15.80 24.95
C HIS A 592 -12.46 17.23 25.36
N THR A 593 -11.49 17.92 25.96
CA THR A 593 -11.55 19.37 26.22
C THR A 593 -10.37 20.04 25.58
N TRP A 594 -10.65 21.03 24.74
CA TRP A 594 -9.64 21.77 23.96
C TRP A 594 -9.55 23.19 24.45
N PHE A 595 -8.34 23.73 24.53
CA PHE A 595 -8.14 25.16 24.74
C PHE A 595 -6.94 25.63 23.94
N THR A 596 -6.98 26.88 23.47
CA THR A 596 -5.85 27.46 22.74
C THR A 596 -5.60 28.92 23.13
N THR A 597 -4.35 29.34 23.03
CA THR A 597 -3.97 30.75 23.09
C THR A 597 -2.75 31.00 22.20
N THR A 598 -2.47 32.27 21.92
CA THR A 598 -1.32 32.69 21.13
C THR A 598 -0.52 33.71 21.92
N PHE A 599 0.80 33.63 21.83
CA PHE A 599 1.71 34.62 22.41
C PHE A 599 2.91 34.82 21.48
N LYS A 600 3.63 35.93 21.65
CA LYS A 600 4.87 36.17 20.90
C LYS A 600 5.87 35.06 21.20
N ASN A 601 6.79 34.79 20.26
CA ASN A 601 7.85 33.80 20.40
C ASN A 601 8.84 34.19 21.50
N ASP A 602 8.42 33.97 22.75
CA ASP A 602 9.10 34.36 23.99
C ASP A 602 9.34 33.09 24.82
N PRO A 603 10.60 32.67 25.01
CA PRO A 603 10.92 31.41 25.68
C PRO A 603 10.41 31.38 27.12
N ARG A 604 10.25 32.54 27.78
CA ARG A 604 9.75 32.63 29.15
C ARG A 604 8.31 32.15 29.25
N ILE A 605 7.48 32.44 28.24
CA ILE A 605 6.07 32.02 28.22
C ILE A 605 5.96 30.53 27.89
N SER A 606 6.72 30.05 26.91
CA SER A 606 6.79 28.62 26.59
C SER A 606 7.26 27.78 27.78
N GLN A 607 8.27 28.26 28.53
CA GLN A 607 8.71 27.62 29.76
C GLN A 607 7.63 27.66 30.84
N LYS A 608 6.97 28.81 31.04
CA LYS A 608 5.84 28.92 31.97
C LYS A 608 4.72 27.94 31.62
N ALA A 609 4.42 27.74 30.34
CA ALA A 609 3.43 26.77 29.89
C ALA A 609 3.84 25.32 30.23
N ALA A 610 5.12 24.96 30.08
CA ALA A 610 5.66 23.67 30.51
C ALA A 610 5.54 23.45 32.03
N ASP A 611 5.86 24.47 32.84
CA ASP A 611 5.75 24.38 34.31
C ASP A 611 4.28 24.23 34.76
N VAL A 612 3.37 24.96 34.09
CA VAL A 612 1.92 24.86 34.34
C VAL A 612 1.39 23.49 33.90
N PHE A 613 1.86 22.95 32.78
CA PHE A 613 1.51 21.60 32.33
C PHE A 613 1.88 20.54 33.37
N GLU A 614 3.11 20.57 33.90
CA GLU A 614 3.54 19.63 34.95
C GLU A 614 2.67 19.75 36.22
N SER A 615 2.35 20.99 36.61
CA SER A 615 1.50 21.26 37.78
C SER A 615 0.08 20.73 37.59
N LEU A 616 -0.47 20.88 36.38
CA LEU A 616 -1.77 20.34 36.00
C LEU A 616 -1.78 18.83 35.99
N VAL A 617 -0.76 18.16 35.44
CA VAL A 617 -0.65 16.69 35.47
C VAL A 617 -0.71 16.19 36.93
N LYS A 618 0.05 16.80 37.85
CA LYS A 618 0.02 16.44 39.27
C LYS A 618 -1.36 16.61 39.90
N MET A 619 -2.04 17.72 39.58
CA MET A 619 -3.39 17.99 40.06
C MET A 619 -4.39 16.96 39.52
N MET A 620 -4.35 16.68 38.21
CA MET A 620 -5.25 15.74 37.54
C MET A 620 -5.09 14.31 38.06
N LYS A 621 -3.86 13.85 38.34
CA LYS A 621 -3.61 12.54 38.99
C LYS A 621 -4.31 12.42 40.35
N GLY A 622 -4.46 13.53 41.08
CA GLY A 622 -5.19 13.55 42.35
C GLY A 622 -6.72 13.58 42.23
N GLN A 623 -7.26 13.89 41.06
CA GLN A 623 -8.70 14.07 40.84
C GLN A 623 -9.33 13.03 39.90
N VAL A 624 -8.55 12.44 39.00
CA VAL A 624 -8.99 11.41 38.06
C VAL A 624 -8.62 10.02 38.60
N PRO A 625 -9.61 9.15 38.87
CA PRO A 625 -9.36 7.77 39.31
C PRO A 625 -8.43 7.01 38.37
N ASP A 626 -7.57 6.17 38.95
CA ASP A 626 -6.58 5.33 38.25
C ASP A 626 -5.64 6.11 37.31
N HIS A 627 -5.58 7.43 37.46
CA HIS A 627 -4.91 8.36 36.56
C HIS A 627 -5.33 8.16 35.08
N ASP A 628 -6.57 7.72 34.84
CA ASP A 628 -7.07 7.41 33.51
C ASP A 628 -7.45 8.67 32.72
N PHE A 629 -6.45 9.50 32.39
CA PHE A 629 -6.58 10.66 31.50
C PHE A 629 -5.35 10.80 30.60
N ALA A 630 -5.54 11.30 29.39
CA ALA A 630 -4.43 11.77 28.57
C ALA A 630 -4.43 13.30 28.55
N PHE A 631 -3.25 13.91 28.62
CA PHE A 631 -3.10 15.35 28.51
C PHE A 631 -1.98 15.66 27.54
N GLN A 632 -2.28 16.45 26.51
CA GLN A 632 -1.33 16.91 25.52
C GLN A 632 -1.31 18.43 25.50
N MET A 633 -0.11 18.99 25.58
CA MET A 633 0.18 20.37 25.21
C MET A 633 1.01 20.39 23.95
N VAL A 634 0.62 21.17 22.96
CA VAL A 634 1.34 21.36 21.71
C VAL A 634 1.68 22.84 21.55
N LEU A 635 2.97 23.13 21.40
CA LEU A 635 3.45 24.45 20.99
C LEU A 635 3.75 24.41 19.49
N GLN A 636 3.04 25.25 18.73
CA GLN A 636 3.09 25.26 17.28
C GLN A 636 3.62 26.60 16.77
N PRO A 637 4.59 26.60 15.83
CA PRO A 637 5.05 27.80 15.16
C PRO A 637 3.91 28.58 14.49
N LEU A 638 3.89 29.89 14.68
CA LEU A 638 3.04 30.85 13.97
C LEU A 638 3.86 32.10 13.60
N PRO A 639 4.87 31.97 12.73
CA PRO A 639 5.70 33.09 12.30
C PRO A 639 4.91 34.09 11.46
N VAL A 640 5.43 35.32 11.36
CA VAL A 640 4.82 36.42 10.59
C VAL A 640 4.63 36.05 9.11
N SER A 641 5.50 35.18 8.57
CA SER A 641 5.42 34.70 7.19
C SER A 641 4.06 34.10 6.84
N PHE A 642 3.34 33.49 7.79
CA PHE A 642 2.05 32.88 7.51
C PHE A 642 1.01 33.93 7.10
N GLY A 643 0.96 35.06 7.81
CA GLY A 643 0.10 36.19 7.44
C GLY A 643 0.47 36.81 6.09
N LYS A 644 1.78 36.86 5.75
CA LYS A 644 2.24 37.31 4.42
C LYS A 644 1.72 36.38 3.31
N HIS A 645 1.78 35.07 3.51
CA HIS A 645 1.27 34.10 2.53
C HIS A 645 -0.24 34.23 2.32
N SER A 646 -1.00 34.37 3.42
CA SER A 646 -2.45 34.59 3.34
C SER A 646 -2.78 35.87 2.56
N ALA A 647 -2.08 36.98 2.84
CA ALA A 647 -2.29 38.25 2.15
C ALA A 647 -2.07 38.17 0.63
N VAL A 648 -1.03 37.46 0.17
CA VAL A 648 -0.74 37.26 -1.26
C VAL A 648 -1.80 36.39 -1.96
N ARG A 649 -2.57 35.58 -1.21
CA ARG A 649 -3.63 34.69 -1.71
C ARG A 649 -5.05 35.26 -1.60
N GLY A 650 -5.17 36.59 -1.57
CA GLY A 650 -6.46 37.29 -1.47
C GLY A 650 -6.90 37.56 -0.02
N GLY A 651 -6.13 37.13 0.97
CA GLY A 651 -6.39 37.30 2.38
C GLY A 651 -7.40 36.29 2.95
N ASN A 652 -7.44 36.22 4.26
CA ASN A 652 -8.43 35.46 5.04
C ASN A 652 -8.93 36.33 6.20
N MET A 653 -9.76 35.78 7.09
CA MET A 653 -10.37 36.53 8.19
C MET A 653 -9.47 36.65 9.42
N PHE A 654 -8.30 36.00 9.49
CA PHE A 654 -7.54 35.91 10.73
C PHE A 654 -6.87 37.20 11.20
N GLY A 655 -6.60 38.15 10.28
CA GLY A 655 -5.89 39.39 10.60
C GLY A 655 -4.42 39.20 10.97
N LEU A 656 -3.82 38.07 10.61
CA LEU A 656 -2.42 37.74 10.93
C LEU A 656 -1.43 38.65 10.21
N GLU A 657 -1.82 39.26 9.09
CA GLU A 657 -1.03 40.26 8.35
C GLU A 657 -0.68 41.51 9.18
N HIS A 658 -1.38 41.73 10.30
CA HIS A 658 -1.12 42.84 11.22
C HIS A 658 -0.17 42.48 12.37
N ILE A 659 0.13 41.19 12.56
CA ILE A 659 1.08 40.72 13.57
C ILE A 659 2.50 40.93 13.04
N LYS A 660 3.34 41.59 13.84
CA LYS A 660 4.70 41.99 13.45
C LYS A 660 5.81 41.13 14.05
N ASP A 661 5.47 40.35 15.07
CA ASP A 661 6.40 39.49 15.81
C ASP A 661 6.05 38.03 15.52
N ASP A 662 7.06 37.16 15.41
CA ASP A 662 6.80 35.73 15.32
C ASP A 662 6.11 35.25 16.58
N CYS A 663 5.16 34.33 16.43
CA CYS A 663 4.31 33.87 17.52
C CYS A 663 4.37 32.34 17.67
N VAL A 664 3.89 31.88 18.82
CA VAL A 664 3.63 30.48 19.12
C VAL A 664 2.15 30.33 19.44
N LEU A 665 1.52 29.36 18.79
CA LEU A 665 0.16 28.92 19.09
C LEU A 665 0.24 27.75 20.06
N LEU A 666 -0.29 27.92 21.26
CA LEU A 666 -0.42 26.87 22.26
C LEU A 666 -1.77 26.18 22.10
N VAL A 667 -1.76 24.86 22.08
CA VAL A 667 -2.96 24.02 22.06
C VAL A 667 -2.88 23.03 23.21
N TRP A 668 -3.94 22.98 24.00
CA TRP A 668 -4.13 22.00 25.06
C TRP A 668 -5.30 21.11 24.73
N THR A 669 -5.13 19.81 24.95
CA THR A 669 -6.22 18.85 24.91
C THR A 669 -6.11 17.86 26.06
N VAL A 670 -7.19 17.72 26.82
CA VAL A 670 -7.33 16.73 27.88
C VAL A 670 -8.44 15.78 27.51
N GLU A 671 -8.14 14.49 27.63
CA GLU A 671 -9.05 13.39 27.36
C GLU A 671 -9.37 12.64 28.66
N VAL A 672 -10.64 12.60 29.02
CA VAL A 672 -11.15 11.93 30.24
C VAL A 672 -12.24 10.91 29.91
N PRO A 673 -12.48 9.92 30.79
CA PRO A 673 -13.41 8.82 30.47
C PRO A 673 -14.88 9.23 30.47
N THR A 674 -15.27 10.29 31.19
CA THR A 674 -16.69 10.63 31.40
C THR A 674 -16.99 12.12 31.16
N PRO A 675 -18.22 12.44 30.74
CA PRO A 675 -18.66 13.84 30.58
C PRO A 675 -18.63 14.62 31.89
N GLU A 676 -18.90 13.96 33.02
CA GLU A 676 -18.84 14.59 34.34
C GLU A 676 -17.42 15.08 34.63
N MET A 677 -16.41 14.21 34.52
CA MET A 677 -15.00 14.58 34.70
C MET A 677 -14.56 15.69 33.74
N ARG A 678 -15.07 15.68 32.50
CA ARG A 678 -14.80 16.75 31.53
C ARG A 678 -15.24 18.10 32.10
N THR A 679 -16.44 18.17 32.66
CA THR A 679 -17.03 19.41 33.19
C THR A 679 -16.50 19.84 34.55
N THR A 680 -16.19 18.90 35.45
CA THR A 680 -15.82 19.19 36.84
C THR A 680 -14.31 19.31 37.06
N VAL A 681 -13.51 18.64 36.23
CA VAL A 681 -12.05 18.55 36.39
C VAL A 681 -11.32 19.18 35.21
N ALA A 682 -11.48 18.61 34.00
CA ALA A 682 -10.66 19.01 32.84
C ALA A 682 -10.92 20.46 32.40
N PHE A 683 -12.19 20.85 32.24
CA PHE A 683 -12.55 22.19 31.77
C PHE A 683 -12.10 23.32 32.71
N PRO A 684 -12.39 23.29 34.03
CA PRO A 684 -11.92 24.32 34.95
C PRO A 684 -10.39 24.40 35.01
N ALA A 685 -9.71 23.25 34.97
CA ALA A 685 -8.25 23.17 35.00
C ALA A 685 -7.61 23.86 33.80
N LEU A 686 -8.03 23.50 32.57
CA LEU A 686 -7.49 24.10 31.35
C LEU A 686 -7.82 25.59 31.26
N LYS A 687 -9.04 25.99 31.62
CA LYS A 687 -9.45 27.39 31.61
C LYS A 687 -8.56 28.23 32.54
N GLY A 688 -8.42 27.82 33.80
CA GLY A 688 -7.63 28.58 34.79
C GLY A 688 -6.16 28.68 34.39
N ALA A 689 -5.61 27.62 33.80
CA ALA A 689 -4.23 27.57 33.38
C ALA A 689 -3.96 28.39 32.08
N ILE A 690 -4.92 28.48 31.16
CA ILE A 690 -4.85 29.45 30.04
C ILE A 690 -4.90 30.88 30.56
N ASP A 691 -5.83 31.19 31.48
CA ASP A 691 -5.95 32.52 32.07
C ASP A 691 -4.63 32.93 32.79
N GLU A 692 -3.96 31.98 33.45
CA GLU A 692 -2.64 32.19 34.07
C GLU A 692 -1.54 32.50 33.03
N ILE A 693 -1.46 31.71 31.94
CA ILE A 693 -0.47 31.92 30.88
C ILE A 693 -0.71 33.25 30.17
N GLU A 694 -1.96 33.61 29.89
CA GLU A 694 -2.31 34.88 29.24
C GLU A 694 -2.01 36.08 30.14
N ALA A 695 -2.28 35.97 31.45
CA ALA A 695 -1.91 36.99 32.42
C ALA A 695 -0.38 37.17 32.50
N TYR A 696 0.38 36.07 32.46
CA TYR A 696 1.84 36.11 32.44
C TYR A 696 2.37 36.72 31.14
N ALA A 697 1.85 36.31 29.98
CA ALA A 697 2.21 36.87 28.68
C ALA A 697 1.97 38.39 28.63
N LYS A 698 0.84 38.83 29.16
CA LYS A 698 0.49 40.25 29.27
C LYS A 698 1.45 41.02 30.19
N SER A 699 1.88 40.41 31.31
CA SER A 699 2.87 41.02 32.21
C SER A 699 4.23 41.29 31.52
N LEU A 700 4.52 40.55 30.45
CA LEU A 700 5.73 40.68 29.64
C LEU A 700 5.55 41.56 28.40
N ASN A 701 4.34 42.06 28.11
CA ASN A 701 3.96 42.70 26.83
C ASN A 701 4.17 41.79 25.60
N SER A 702 4.01 40.48 25.82
CA SER A 702 4.16 39.43 24.82
C SER A 702 2.83 38.71 24.54
N ASP A 703 1.70 39.28 24.97
CA ASP A 703 0.36 38.77 24.68
C ASP A 703 -0.06 39.02 23.23
N VAL A 704 -0.78 38.05 22.65
CA VAL A 704 -1.33 38.12 21.31
C VAL A 704 -2.80 37.71 21.38
N LYS A 705 -3.69 38.57 20.88
CA LYS A 705 -5.14 38.33 21.01
C LYS A 705 -5.64 37.16 20.17
N PHE A 706 -4.97 36.86 19.06
CA PHE A 706 -5.40 35.88 18.06
C PHE A 706 -5.66 34.51 18.69
N ARG A 707 -6.81 33.91 18.37
CA ARG A 707 -7.19 32.55 18.76
C ARG A 707 -7.68 31.78 17.56
N TYR A 708 -7.11 30.60 17.36
CA TYR A 708 -7.43 29.79 16.19
C TYR A 708 -8.70 28.96 16.45
N LEU A 709 -9.76 29.22 15.66
CA LEU A 709 -11.12 28.71 15.86
C LEU A 709 -11.16 27.19 16.04
N ASN A 710 -10.45 26.46 15.19
CA ASN A 710 -10.42 24.99 15.20
C ASN A 710 -9.92 24.34 16.51
N TYR A 711 -9.25 25.09 17.39
CA TYR A 711 -8.75 24.59 18.68
C TYR A 711 -9.41 25.28 19.89
N CYS A 712 -10.43 26.10 19.65
CA CYS A 712 -11.13 26.81 20.71
C CYS A 712 -12.23 25.94 21.32
N ASP A 713 -12.33 25.93 22.64
CA ASP A 713 -13.57 25.54 23.30
C ASP A 713 -14.66 26.61 23.07
N ALA A 714 -15.93 26.21 23.12
CA ALA A 714 -17.09 27.08 22.94
C ALA A 714 -17.19 28.25 23.95
N SER A 715 -16.40 28.22 25.02
CA SER A 715 -16.26 29.32 25.98
C SER A 715 -15.27 30.40 25.57
N GLN A 716 -14.42 30.15 24.59
CA GLN A 716 -13.46 31.10 24.02
C GLN A 716 -14.12 31.93 22.91
N ASP A 717 -13.64 33.15 22.68
CA ASP A 717 -14.11 34.04 21.61
C ASP A 717 -13.05 34.13 20.49
N PRO A 718 -13.02 33.16 19.55
CA PRO A 718 -12.07 33.17 18.44
C PRO A 718 -12.37 34.29 17.44
N LEU A 719 -13.63 34.52 17.06
CA LEU A 719 -13.97 35.52 16.04
C LEU A 719 -13.68 36.94 16.53
N GLY A 720 -13.91 37.24 17.81
CA GLY A 720 -13.51 38.52 18.40
C GLY A 720 -12.00 38.79 18.35
N SER A 721 -11.18 37.74 18.17
CA SER A 721 -9.72 37.89 18.05
C SER A 721 -9.25 38.30 16.65
N TYR A 722 -10.11 38.26 15.64
CA TYR A 722 -9.76 38.49 14.22
C TYR A 722 -9.68 39.97 13.82
N GLY A 723 -9.96 40.86 14.78
CA GLY A 723 -9.97 42.31 14.58
C GLY A 723 -11.35 42.84 14.19
N GLU A 724 -11.64 44.07 14.59
CA GLU A 724 -12.96 44.69 14.45
C GLU A 724 -13.41 44.79 12.99
N GLU A 725 -12.48 45.06 12.07
CA GLU A 725 -12.78 45.18 10.64
C GLU A 725 -13.23 43.84 10.03
N ASN A 726 -12.51 42.74 10.31
CA ASN A 726 -12.86 41.42 9.80
C ASN A 726 -14.18 40.92 10.41
N VAL A 727 -14.39 41.18 11.71
CA VAL A 727 -15.68 40.89 12.37
C VAL A 727 -16.82 41.68 11.72
N ARG A 728 -16.61 42.95 11.36
CA ARG A 728 -17.62 43.74 10.65
C ARG A 728 -17.94 43.15 9.28
N LYS A 729 -16.93 42.80 8.48
CA LYS A 729 -17.10 42.15 7.17
C LYS A 729 -17.85 40.83 7.26
N MET A 730 -17.55 40.00 8.27
CA MET A 730 -18.30 38.76 8.51
C MET A 730 -19.77 39.04 8.85
N ARG A 731 -20.07 40.07 9.65
CA ARG A 731 -21.47 40.46 9.93
C ARG A 731 -22.20 40.95 8.68
N GLU A 732 -21.57 41.83 7.90
CA GLU A 732 -22.11 42.33 6.63
C GLU A 732 -22.42 41.18 5.67
N ALA A 733 -21.51 40.19 5.55
CA ALA A 733 -21.74 39.01 4.73
C ALA A 733 -22.86 38.11 5.26
N ALA A 734 -22.94 37.89 6.57
CA ALA A 734 -24.03 37.14 7.19
C ALA A 734 -25.39 37.81 6.93
N GLU A 735 -25.48 39.14 7.06
CA GLU A 735 -26.71 39.89 6.75
C GLU A 735 -27.10 39.80 5.27
N LYS A 736 -26.11 39.72 4.37
CA LYS A 736 -26.31 39.64 2.92
C LYS A 736 -26.72 38.24 2.44
N TYR A 737 -26.06 37.19 2.93
CA TYR A 737 -26.17 35.82 2.42
C TYR A 737 -27.00 34.89 3.30
N ASP A 738 -27.20 35.23 4.58
CA ASP A 738 -28.08 34.54 5.52
C ASP A 738 -28.94 35.52 6.35
N PRO A 739 -29.81 36.33 5.70
CA PRO A 739 -30.62 37.34 6.39
C PRO A 739 -31.62 36.71 7.37
N ALA A 740 -32.03 35.46 7.13
CA ALA A 740 -32.95 34.73 8.00
C ALA A 740 -32.25 34.10 9.22
N GLY A 741 -30.92 34.03 9.23
CA GLY A 741 -30.15 33.38 10.29
C GLY A 741 -30.28 31.86 10.29
N PHE A 742 -30.53 31.26 9.12
CA PHE A 742 -30.62 29.81 8.93
C PHE A 742 -29.38 29.09 9.47
N SER A 743 -28.19 29.65 9.25
CA SER A 743 -26.93 29.08 9.73
C SER A 743 -26.66 29.38 11.22
N LYS A 744 -27.35 30.35 11.83
CA LYS A 744 -27.15 30.77 13.23
C LYS A 744 -27.79 29.83 14.25
N GLU A 745 -28.82 29.08 13.88
CA GLU A 745 -29.42 28.06 14.76
C GLU A 745 -28.55 26.78 14.86
N GLU A 746 -27.67 26.54 13.89
CA GLU A 746 -26.88 25.30 13.79
C GLU A 746 -25.35 25.49 13.86
N CYS A 747 -24.82 26.72 13.85
CA CYS A 747 -23.39 27.02 14.05
C CYS A 747 -23.22 28.38 14.78
N PRO A 748 -22.45 28.48 15.88
CA PRO A 748 -22.59 29.60 16.80
C PRO A 748 -21.93 30.89 16.28
N VAL A 749 -22.74 31.74 15.65
CA VAL A 749 -22.53 33.19 15.59
C VAL A 749 -23.75 33.90 16.18
N ALA A 750 -23.91 33.85 17.52
CA ALA A 750 -24.36 34.97 18.37
C ALA A 750 -24.90 34.56 19.75
N SER A 751 -24.42 35.29 20.76
CA SER A 751 -25.00 35.54 22.09
C SER A 751 -24.88 34.46 23.18
N ARG A 752 -24.60 34.95 24.40
CA ARG A 752 -24.21 34.21 25.62
C ARG A 752 -25.32 33.32 26.24
N SER A 753 -26.55 33.32 25.73
CA SER A 753 -27.70 32.83 26.52
C SER A 753 -28.25 31.43 26.20
N GLN A 754 -27.76 30.69 25.20
CA GLN A 754 -28.28 29.34 24.93
C GLN A 754 -27.16 28.32 24.69
N ARG A 755 -26.56 27.88 25.81
CA ARG A 755 -25.65 26.73 25.88
C ARG A 755 -26.40 25.53 26.48
N ARG A 756 -26.92 24.63 25.65
CA ARG A 756 -27.13 23.22 26.00
C ARG A 756 -27.44 22.43 24.72
N THR A 757 -26.92 21.20 24.68
CA THR A 757 -27.09 20.13 23.66
C THR A 757 -26.39 20.32 22.30
N TRP A 758 -25.07 20.11 22.28
CA TRP A 758 -24.27 19.90 21.03
C TRP A 758 -23.74 18.47 20.86
N HIS A 759 -23.95 17.57 21.84
CA HIS A 759 -23.46 16.18 21.79
C HIS A 759 -24.39 15.21 21.02
N GLU A 760 -25.65 15.58 20.76
CA GLU A 760 -26.62 14.70 20.08
C GLU A 760 -26.77 14.99 18.57
N ALA A 761 -26.46 16.22 18.12
CA ALA A 761 -26.67 16.63 16.74
C ALA A 761 -25.64 16.04 15.76
N GLN A 762 -24.38 15.86 16.18
CA GLN A 762 -23.32 15.31 15.31
C GLN A 762 -23.47 13.79 15.07
N MET A 763 -24.22 13.05 15.89
CA MET A 763 -24.56 11.64 15.59
C MET A 763 -25.86 11.48 14.77
N MET A 764 -26.81 12.41 14.87
CA MET A 764 -28.11 12.31 14.20
C MET A 764 -28.07 12.69 12.71
N ALA A 765 -27.20 13.62 12.30
CA ALA A 765 -27.10 14.06 10.90
C ALA A 765 -26.56 12.98 9.94
N ALA A 766 -25.90 11.93 10.46
CA ALA A 766 -25.48 10.77 9.68
C ALA A 766 -26.55 9.66 9.59
N VAL A 767 -27.64 9.74 10.38
CA VAL A 767 -28.67 8.69 10.46
C VAL A 767 -29.98 9.09 9.78
N THR A 768 -30.26 10.38 9.60
CA THR A 768 -31.54 10.86 9.02
C THR A 768 -31.57 11.09 7.51
N LEU A 769 -30.44 10.98 6.79
CA LEU A 769 -30.39 11.13 5.32
C LEU A 769 -30.52 9.81 4.53
N ARG A 770 -30.53 8.65 5.19
CA ARG A 770 -30.77 7.35 4.51
C ARG A 770 -32.20 7.13 3.99
N PRO A 771 -33.28 7.59 4.66
CA PRO A 771 -34.65 7.36 4.17
C PRO A 771 -35.05 8.25 2.98
N ILE A 772 -34.46 9.45 2.87
CA ILE A 772 -34.80 10.43 1.83
C ILE A 772 -34.17 10.05 0.49
N VAL A 773 -32.93 9.56 0.50
CA VAL A 773 -32.26 9.06 -0.71
C VAL A 773 -32.89 7.73 -1.20
N ALA A 774 -33.33 6.87 -0.29
CA ALA A 774 -34.02 5.62 -0.64
C ALA A 774 -35.41 5.84 -1.25
N SER A 775 -36.13 6.90 -0.82
CA SER A 775 -37.44 7.24 -1.39
C SER A 775 -37.32 7.94 -2.76
N MET A 776 -36.29 8.76 -2.98
CA MET A 776 -36.01 9.33 -4.31
C MET A 776 -35.56 8.27 -5.34
N LEU A 777 -34.77 7.27 -4.93
CA LEU A 777 -34.36 6.18 -5.83
C LEU A 777 -35.50 5.22 -6.19
N SER A 778 -36.50 5.04 -5.31
CA SER A 778 -37.69 4.23 -5.62
C SER A 778 -38.67 4.93 -6.57
N ALA A 779 -38.65 6.27 -6.62
CA ALA A 779 -39.47 7.06 -7.54
C ALA A 779 -38.89 7.13 -8.96
N CYS A 780 -37.57 7.01 -9.13
CA CYS A 780 -36.92 6.95 -10.45
C CYS A 780 -36.94 5.56 -11.09
N MET A 781 -37.32 4.50 -10.37
CA MET A 781 -37.43 3.12 -10.89
C MET A 781 -38.89 2.65 -11.11
N ARG A 782 -39.88 3.57 -11.13
CA ARG A 782 -41.25 3.27 -11.58
C ARG A 782 -41.63 4.03 -12.82
#